data_AF-A0A0L9UKQ3-F1
#
_entry.id   AF-A0A0L9UKQ3-F1
#
_cell.length_a   1.000
_cell.length_b   1.000
_cell.length_c   1.000
_cell.angle_alpha   90.00
_cell.angle_beta   90.00
_cell.angle_gamma   90.00
#
_symmetry.space_group_name_H-M   'P 1'
#
loop_
_entity.id
_entity.type
_entity.pdbx_description
1 polymer ?
#
loop_
_entity_poly.entity_id
_entity_poly.type
_entity_poly.pdbx_seq_one_letter_code
_entity_poly.pdbx_strand_id
1 'polypeptide(L)'
;MSHSSGLDDFADRFRHALSCNNDAGNINKPDFRELDLGSPVSPLRTTRAPAASTSSSSSGSFSGRTGTNQVPRKPESSLTNSNTNNSSSSNHNNNNSGELSGSSENSPTARGFKPGHTRSDSGSTPAPLIYSGQTATSPALNVLPTGNICPSGKILKTGMGMVANRSSRSDVLGSGMGNYGHGSIMRGGGKAEPVSSRGGGGNEAVKRGGHVQGVDPEELKRLGNECYKRGNFADALSLYDRAIAMSPASAAYRSNRAAALTGLGRLGEAVRECEEAVRLDPNYGRAHQRLASLFLRLGQVENARKHLCYPGMQPDPSEMQRLQVVEKHISKCGDVRRIGDWKSVLREVDAAVAAGADSSPQLFMCRAEAFLKLHQIDDAETVLSHIPKSELHISSTSQTRFFGMLSEAYFYFVRAQIEMALGRFENAVTAAEKASQIDPRSVEVAVLLNNVRMVARARVRGNDLFKSERYTEACSAYGEGLRLDPSNSVLYCNRAACWFKLGQWERSIEDSNQALHIQPNYTKALLRRAASNNKLERWEEAVKDYEVLRRELPNDNEVAESLFHAQVALKKSRGEEVYNLKFGGEVEEVSGLEQFRAAISLPGVCLVHFEVASNSQCKQISPFVDTLCGRYPSINFLKVDIEESRAVATAENVRIVPTFKIYKNGSRVKEIVCPSREMLEHSVRHYSF
;
A
#
# COMPACT_ATOMS: atom_id res chain seq x y z
N MET A 1 45.93 8.80 -54.41
CA MET A 1 45.07 9.99 -54.50
C MET A 1 43.76 9.67 -53.77
N SER A 2 43.23 10.44 -52.81
CA SER A 2 43.85 11.47 -51.95
C SER A 2 42.83 11.98 -50.92
N HIS A 3 43.18 11.90 -49.62
CA HIS A 3 42.67 12.69 -48.48
C HIS A 3 41.16 12.74 -48.11
N SER A 4 40.87 12.35 -46.84
CA SER A 4 40.05 13.06 -45.80
C SER A 4 38.58 13.47 -46.04
N SER A 5 37.68 13.54 -45.05
CA SER A 5 37.64 13.08 -43.63
C SER A 5 36.25 13.38 -43.02
N GLY A 6 35.88 12.69 -41.93
CA GLY A 6 34.57 12.81 -41.22
C GLY A 6 33.94 11.42 -41.08
N LEU A 7 33.66 10.82 -39.92
CA LEU A 7 33.35 11.31 -38.56
C LEU A 7 32.03 12.10 -38.43
N ASP A 8 30.91 11.42 -38.68
CA ASP A 8 29.66 11.53 -37.90
C ASP A 8 28.63 10.45 -38.36
N ASP A 9 28.72 9.22 -37.83
CA ASP A 9 27.75 8.14 -38.12
C ASP A 9 27.65 7.07 -37.00
N PHE A 10 27.46 7.49 -35.75
CA PHE A 10 27.20 6.55 -34.63
C PHE A 10 26.14 7.01 -33.62
N ALA A 11 25.61 8.23 -33.76
CA ALA A 11 24.64 8.81 -32.80
C ALA A 11 23.17 8.45 -33.09
N ASP A 12 22.81 8.13 -34.33
CA ASP A 12 21.40 8.07 -34.75
C ASP A 12 20.70 6.72 -34.56
N ARG A 13 21.44 5.63 -34.30
CA ARG A 13 20.84 4.30 -34.08
C ARG A 13 20.26 4.06 -32.68
N PHE A 14 20.51 4.94 -31.71
CA PHE A 14 19.97 4.79 -30.35
C PHE A 14 18.67 5.56 -30.07
N ARG A 15 18.18 6.38 -31.00
CA ARG A 15 17.05 7.30 -30.77
C ARG A 15 15.65 6.64 -30.86
N HIS A 16 15.56 5.37 -31.27
CA HIS A 16 14.30 4.65 -31.47
C HIS A 16 13.78 3.82 -30.28
N ALA A 17 14.46 3.84 -29.13
CA ALA A 17 14.05 3.07 -27.94
C ALA A 17 13.15 3.84 -26.95
N LEU A 18 12.83 5.12 -27.22
CA LEU A 18 12.12 6.02 -26.29
C LEU A 18 10.60 6.09 -26.53
N SER A 19 9.97 4.96 -26.87
CA SER A 19 8.51 4.89 -27.06
C SER A 19 7.93 3.56 -26.54
N CYS A 20 7.01 3.68 -25.57
CA CYS A 20 6.01 2.70 -25.14
C CYS A 20 6.45 1.23 -24.91
N ASN A 21 6.70 0.89 -23.64
CA ASN A 21 6.04 -0.23 -22.92
C ASN A 21 5.95 0.16 -21.43
N ASN A 22 4.89 -0.11 -20.66
CA ASN A 22 4.21 -1.38 -20.36
C ASN A 22 5.11 -2.37 -19.62
N ASP A 23 5.34 -2.12 -18.32
CA ASP A 23 5.87 -3.12 -17.39
C ASP A 23 4.94 -3.26 -16.18
N ALA A 24 4.04 -4.26 -16.23
CA ALA A 24 3.01 -4.49 -15.22
C ALA A 24 3.56 -5.32 -14.05
N GLY A 25 4.43 -4.72 -13.21
CA GLY A 25 5.13 -5.53 -12.21
C GLY A 25 5.91 -4.82 -11.08
N ASN A 26 5.81 -3.50 -10.89
CA ASN A 26 6.38 -2.84 -9.68
C ASN A 26 5.80 -1.43 -9.45
N ILE A 27 5.20 -1.17 -8.28
CA ILE A 27 4.77 0.20 -7.89
C ILE A 27 5.96 1.04 -7.39
N ASN A 28 6.96 0.41 -6.77
CA ASN A 28 8.07 1.06 -6.08
C ASN A 28 9.45 0.73 -6.69
N LYS A 29 9.55 0.74 -8.03
CA LYS A 29 10.85 0.90 -8.72
C LYS A 29 10.98 2.32 -9.29
N PRO A 30 12.19 2.92 -9.25
CA PRO A 30 12.42 4.23 -9.84
C PRO A 30 12.66 4.14 -11.36
N ASP A 31 11.76 4.74 -12.14
CA ASP A 31 12.07 5.19 -13.50
C ASP A 31 12.95 6.45 -13.39
N PHE A 32 14.26 6.23 -13.30
CA PHE A 32 15.23 7.25 -12.92
C PHE A 32 15.80 7.96 -14.17
N ARG A 33 15.09 8.98 -14.66
CA ARG A 33 15.65 10.01 -15.56
C ARG A 33 15.10 11.41 -15.29
N GLU A 34 16.04 12.33 -15.13
CA GLU A 34 15.91 13.76 -15.45
C GLU A 34 14.76 14.52 -14.75
N LEU A 35 14.81 14.52 -13.42
CA LEU A 35 14.50 15.76 -12.71
C LEU A 35 15.74 16.66 -12.72
N ASP A 36 15.88 17.51 -13.74
CA ASP A 36 16.82 18.64 -13.64
C ASP A 36 16.38 19.54 -12.47
N LEU A 37 17.19 19.48 -11.41
CA LEU A 37 17.01 20.18 -10.14
C LEU A 37 18.10 21.24 -9.89
N GLY A 38 18.67 21.83 -10.95
CA GLY A 38 19.46 23.07 -10.93
C GLY A 38 20.09 23.47 -9.57
N SER A 39 21.28 22.94 -9.30
CA SER A 39 22.09 23.23 -8.11
C SER A 39 22.89 24.56 -8.24
N PRO A 40 23.37 25.16 -7.13
CA PRO A 40 23.34 26.62 -7.01
C PRO A 40 24.63 27.39 -7.33
N VAL A 41 24.48 28.72 -7.35
CA VAL A 41 25.48 29.76 -7.62
C VAL A 41 26.77 29.64 -6.78
N SER A 42 27.92 29.86 -7.42
CA SER A 42 29.16 30.38 -6.80
C SER A 42 29.99 31.19 -7.83
N PRO A 43 30.88 32.12 -7.40
CA PRO A 43 30.73 33.50 -7.87
C PRO A 43 31.77 34.04 -8.86
N LEU A 44 31.36 35.13 -9.53
CA LEU A 44 32.12 36.25 -10.10
C LEU A 44 33.66 36.14 -10.16
N ARG A 45 34.20 36.21 -11.38
CA ARG A 45 35.47 36.91 -11.65
C ARG A 45 35.24 38.05 -12.65
N THR A 46 35.87 39.18 -12.38
CA THR A 46 35.85 40.38 -13.22
C THR A 46 37.00 40.37 -14.23
N THR A 47 36.82 40.94 -15.42
CA THR A 47 37.71 42.00 -15.97
C THR A 47 37.25 42.53 -17.33
N ARG A 48 37.48 43.85 -17.54
CA ARG A 48 37.67 44.59 -18.79
C ARG A 48 36.85 44.25 -20.06
N ALA A 49 36.04 45.23 -20.48
CA ALA A 49 35.89 45.55 -21.90
C ALA A 49 37.18 46.17 -22.48
N PRO A 50 37.31 46.20 -23.83
CA PRO A 50 37.22 47.49 -24.51
C PRO A 50 36.16 47.49 -25.64
N ALA A 51 35.95 48.65 -26.28
CA ALA A 51 34.92 48.85 -27.31
C ALA A 51 35.53 49.22 -28.68
N ALA A 52 34.79 48.97 -29.77
CA ALA A 52 34.40 49.98 -30.78
C ALA A 52 33.79 49.36 -32.06
N SER A 53 32.86 50.10 -32.70
CA SER A 53 32.54 50.12 -34.16
C SER A 53 32.03 48.82 -34.85
N THR A 54 31.10 48.85 -35.83
CA THR A 54 30.24 49.92 -36.41
C THR A 54 29.10 49.31 -37.24
N SER A 55 27.93 49.99 -37.29
CA SER A 55 26.91 49.95 -38.38
C SER A 55 26.19 48.61 -38.65
N SER A 56 24.98 48.56 -39.25
CA SER A 56 24.13 49.61 -39.88
C SER A 56 22.62 49.39 -39.65
N SER A 57 21.88 50.50 -39.73
CA SER A 57 20.44 50.73 -40.07
C SER A 57 19.58 49.58 -40.66
N SER A 58 18.23 49.60 -40.58
CA SER A 58 17.33 50.78 -40.63
C SER A 58 15.91 50.61 -40.04
N SER A 59 15.28 51.76 -39.71
CA SER A 59 13.83 52.11 -39.80
C SER A 59 12.75 51.23 -39.12
N GLY A 60 11.83 51.77 -38.30
CA GLY A 60 11.75 53.14 -37.77
C GLY A 60 10.37 53.55 -37.20
N SER A 61 10.36 54.66 -36.45
CA SER A 61 9.21 55.51 -36.06
C SER A 61 8.09 54.92 -35.16
N PHE A 62 7.92 55.35 -33.90
CA PHE A 62 7.19 56.56 -33.43
C PHE A 62 5.66 56.50 -33.64
N SER A 63 4.78 56.85 -32.68
CA SER A 63 4.90 57.20 -31.25
C SER A 63 3.53 56.87 -30.57
N GLY A 64 3.38 56.73 -29.23
CA GLY A 64 3.23 57.83 -28.25
C GLY A 64 1.86 58.56 -28.36
N ARG A 65 1.09 58.87 -27.30
CA ARG A 65 1.22 58.67 -25.84
C ARG A 65 -0.10 59.11 -25.14
N THR A 66 -0.54 58.45 -24.05
CA THR A 66 -1.50 58.93 -22.98
C THR A 66 -2.88 59.54 -23.34
N GLY A 67 -3.95 59.16 -22.62
CA GLY A 67 -5.20 59.95 -22.59
C GLY A 67 -6.41 59.27 -21.94
N THR A 68 -6.79 59.69 -20.72
CA THR A 68 -7.90 59.17 -19.90
C THR A 68 -9.32 59.57 -20.34
N ASN A 69 -10.31 58.75 -19.92
CA ASN A 69 -11.69 59.08 -19.48
C ASN A 69 -12.92 59.01 -20.43
N GLN A 70 -14.03 58.55 -19.81
CA GLN A 70 -15.48 58.77 -20.06
C GLN A 70 -16.28 57.94 -21.11
N VAL A 71 -17.06 56.99 -20.55
CA VAL A 71 -18.49 56.62 -20.80
C VAL A 71 -19.37 57.86 -21.12
N PRO A 72 -20.48 57.83 -21.95
CA PRO A 72 -21.51 56.77 -22.09
C PRO A 72 -22.20 56.50 -23.48
N ARG A 73 -23.13 55.51 -23.46
CA ARG A 73 -24.44 55.43 -24.19
C ARG A 73 -24.55 55.01 -25.70
N LYS A 74 -25.19 53.85 -25.86
CA LYS A 74 -26.25 53.41 -26.82
C LYS A 74 -27.13 54.53 -27.45
N PRO A 75 -27.83 54.31 -28.61
CA PRO A 75 -28.77 53.17 -28.79
C PRO A 75 -28.90 52.51 -30.21
N GLU A 76 -29.80 51.51 -30.23
CA GLU A 76 -30.68 50.92 -31.28
C GLU A 76 -30.69 51.52 -32.71
N SER A 77 -31.01 50.83 -33.82
CA SER A 77 -31.97 49.71 -34.09
C SER A 77 -31.65 49.07 -35.47
N SER A 78 -32.32 48.09 -36.12
CA SER A 78 -33.29 46.99 -35.82
C SER A 78 -33.53 46.14 -37.12
N LEU A 79 -34.38 45.09 -37.09
CA LEU A 79 -34.98 44.35 -38.25
C LEU A 79 -34.02 43.44 -39.09
N THR A 80 -34.41 42.37 -39.82
CA THR A 80 -35.73 41.70 -40.08
C THR A 80 -35.57 40.23 -40.59
N ASN A 81 -36.54 39.36 -40.28
CA ASN A 81 -37.14 38.28 -41.14
C ASN A 81 -36.28 37.12 -41.73
N SER A 82 -36.82 35.91 -42.01
CA SER A 82 -38.16 35.32 -41.72
C SER A 82 -38.25 33.81 -42.08
N ASN A 83 -39.13 33.07 -41.35
CA ASN A 83 -39.96 31.93 -41.82
C ASN A 83 -39.24 30.62 -42.27
N THR A 84 -39.78 29.39 -42.20
CA THR A 84 -40.98 28.69 -41.61
C THR A 84 -40.69 27.16 -41.77
N ASN A 85 -41.42 26.11 -41.34
CA ASN A 85 -42.69 25.75 -40.65
C ASN A 85 -42.54 24.23 -40.28
N ASN A 86 -43.38 23.47 -39.54
CA ASN A 86 -44.41 23.58 -38.47
C ASN A 86 -44.71 22.10 -38.06
N SER A 87 -45.26 21.66 -36.94
CA SER A 87 -45.81 22.25 -35.70
C SER A 87 -45.21 21.46 -34.49
N SER A 88 -45.84 20.98 -33.40
CA SER A 88 -47.19 20.93 -32.78
C SER A 88 -47.03 20.49 -31.31
N SER A 89 -47.97 20.68 -30.37
CA SER A 89 -49.09 21.64 -30.26
C SER A 89 -49.57 21.72 -28.80
N SER A 90 -49.89 22.93 -28.30
CA SER A 90 -50.85 23.26 -27.20
C SER A 90 -50.71 22.63 -25.80
N ASN A 91 -51.02 23.27 -24.66
CA ASN A 91 -51.29 24.67 -24.24
C ASN A 91 -50.87 24.75 -22.75
N HIS A 92 -50.32 25.82 -22.15
CA HIS A 92 -50.68 27.25 -22.06
C HIS A 92 -51.94 27.57 -21.23
N ASN A 93 -51.76 28.06 -19.98
CA ASN A 93 -52.08 29.43 -19.54
C ASN A 93 -51.87 29.61 -18.01
N ASN A 94 -51.85 30.82 -17.43
CA ASN A 94 -50.98 32.00 -17.68
C ASN A 94 -51.09 32.98 -16.46
N ASN A 95 -50.30 34.07 -16.46
CA ASN A 95 -50.42 35.29 -15.63
C ASN A 95 -50.04 35.21 -14.13
N ASN A 96 -49.61 36.29 -13.44
CA ASN A 96 -48.70 37.42 -13.76
C ASN A 96 -48.36 38.22 -12.47
N SER A 97 -47.26 39.00 -12.50
CA SER A 97 -46.87 40.22 -11.70
C SER A 97 -47.71 40.70 -10.49
N GLY A 98 -47.13 41.29 -9.42
CA GLY A 98 -45.74 41.68 -9.12
C GLY A 98 -45.65 43.03 -8.35
N GLU A 99 -44.56 43.26 -7.60
CA GLU A 99 -44.11 44.56 -7.01
C GLU A 99 -45.03 45.26 -5.97
N LEU A 100 -44.63 46.25 -5.14
CA LEU A 100 -43.38 46.54 -4.39
C LEU A 100 -43.68 47.51 -3.20
N SER A 101 -42.82 47.50 -2.17
CA SER A 101 -42.46 48.62 -1.25
C SER A 101 -43.47 49.27 -0.28
N GLY A 102 -43.05 49.33 1.00
CA GLY A 102 -43.25 50.47 1.92
C GLY A 102 -44.55 50.54 2.75
N SER A 103 -44.61 50.95 4.03
CA SER A 103 -43.71 51.01 5.20
C SER A 103 -44.26 52.08 6.15
N SER A 104 -44.78 51.71 7.34
CA SER A 104 -45.10 52.69 8.39
C SER A 104 -45.17 52.08 9.80
N GLU A 105 -44.29 52.58 10.67
CA GLU A 105 -44.55 52.95 12.08
C GLU A 105 -45.27 51.95 13.02
N ASN A 106 -44.54 51.43 14.02
CA ASN A 106 -44.55 52.05 15.36
C ASN A 106 -43.55 51.43 16.37
N SER A 107 -43.33 52.15 17.45
CA SER A 107 -42.57 51.80 18.67
C SER A 107 -43.40 52.29 19.88
N PRO A 108 -43.06 52.02 21.18
CA PRO A 108 -41.77 51.55 21.70
C PRO A 108 -41.84 50.55 22.88
N THR A 109 -40.68 50.38 23.54
CA THR A 109 -40.46 49.92 24.94
C THR A 109 -40.70 48.46 25.31
N ALA A 110 -39.80 47.97 26.18
CA ALA A 110 -39.87 46.66 26.82
C ALA A 110 -39.66 46.78 28.33
N ARG A 111 -40.37 45.95 29.11
CA ARG A 111 -39.97 45.32 30.39
C ARG A 111 -41.13 44.46 30.90
N GLY A 112 -40.83 43.29 31.47
CA GLY A 112 -41.86 42.32 31.90
C GLY A 112 -42.10 42.27 33.41
N PHE A 113 -43.18 41.60 33.80
CA PHE A 113 -43.52 41.22 35.19
C PHE A 113 -44.23 39.84 35.21
N LYS A 114 -44.21 39.16 36.37
CA LYS A 114 -44.97 37.91 36.66
C LYS A 114 -46.12 38.18 37.64
N PRO A 115 -47.24 37.43 37.55
CA PRO A 115 -47.69 36.48 38.59
C PRO A 115 -47.94 35.06 37.99
N GLY A 116 -48.45 34.01 38.64
CA GLY A 116 -48.88 33.74 40.04
C GLY A 116 -50.35 33.24 40.15
N HIS A 117 -50.76 32.28 41.01
CA HIS A 117 -50.02 31.35 41.89
C HIS A 117 -50.93 30.24 42.53
N THR A 118 -50.89 28.97 42.05
CA THR A 118 -51.39 27.77 42.82
C THR A 118 -50.49 26.55 42.53
N ARG A 119 -49.87 25.84 43.50
CA ARG A 119 -50.30 25.10 44.73
C ARG A 119 -50.81 23.66 44.42
N SER A 120 -50.38 22.58 45.10
CA SER A 120 -49.71 22.45 46.43
C SER A 120 -48.66 21.31 46.53
N ASP A 121 -47.68 21.50 47.43
CA ASP A 121 -47.05 20.58 48.44
C ASP A 121 -46.92 19.05 48.26
N SER A 122 -45.90 18.36 48.80
CA SER A 122 -44.58 18.70 49.40
C SER A 122 -43.78 17.39 49.69
N GLY A 123 -42.49 17.34 50.07
CA GLY A 123 -41.44 18.37 50.08
C GLY A 123 -40.55 18.41 51.35
N SER A 124 -39.43 17.68 51.40
CA SER A 124 -38.34 17.93 52.40
C SER A 124 -36.92 17.65 51.87
N THR A 125 -35.92 18.35 52.44
CA THR A 125 -34.47 18.41 52.08
C THR A 125 -33.68 18.72 53.39
N PRO A 126 -32.31 18.80 53.49
CA PRO A 126 -31.38 19.55 52.61
C PRO A 126 -29.98 18.92 52.35
N ALA A 127 -29.18 19.62 51.53
CA ALA A 127 -27.72 19.43 51.35
C ALA A 127 -26.91 20.48 52.16
N PRO A 128 -25.57 20.59 52.02
CA PRO A 128 -25.01 21.44 50.94
C PRO A 128 -23.63 21.06 50.34
N LEU A 129 -23.43 21.41 49.05
CA LEU A 129 -22.40 22.27 48.39
C LEU A 129 -20.95 22.37 48.98
N ILE A 130 -19.86 22.61 48.22
CA ILE A 130 -19.49 23.83 47.46
C ILE A 130 -18.26 23.58 46.51
N TYR A 131 -18.18 24.29 45.35
CA TYR A 131 -17.05 24.59 44.40
C TYR A 131 -15.92 23.55 44.09
N SER A 132 -15.42 23.31 42.86
CA SER A 132 -15.04 24.12 41.66
C SER A 132 -13.64 24.79 41.70
N GLY A 133 -12.77 24.47 40.73
CA GLY A 133 -11.45 25.09 40.48
C GLY A 133 -10.60 24.31 39.44
N GLN A 134 -9.71 24.98 38.69
CA GLN A 134 -8.87 24.39 37.62
C GLN A 134 -7.37 24.76 37.72
N THR A 135 -6.55 24.08 36.90
CA THR A 135 -5.22 24.47 36.36
C THR A 135 -3.95 24.49 37.25
N ALA A 136 -3.10 23.48 37.00
CA ALA A 136 -1.67 23.54 36.66
C ALA A 136 -0.63 24.30 37.54
N THR A 137 0.38 23.57 38.04
CA THR A 137 1.80 24.00 38.14
C THR A 137 2.72 22.82 38.51
N SER A 138 4.03 22.93 38.20
CA SER A 138 5.12 22.02 38.63
C SER A 138 6.43 22.82 38.77
N PRO A 139 7.26 22.63 39.82
CA PRO A 139 8.40 21.68 39.81
C PRO A 139 8.66 21.04 41.23
N ALA A 140 9.79 20.45 41.67
CA ALA A 140 11.16 20.24 41.15
C ALA A 140 11.91 19.03 41.79
N LEU A 141 12.95 18.55 41.08
CA LEU A 141 14.29 18.06 41.52
C LEU A 141 14.53 17.11 42.74
N ASN A 142 15.21 16.00 42.42
CA ASN A 142 16.37 15.34 43.11
C ASN A 142 16.34 14.91 44.60
N VAL A 143 16.35 13.57 44.84
CA VAL A 143 17.26 12.87 45.79
C VAL A 143 17.62 11.45 45.30
N LEU A 144 18.88 11.04 45.47
CA LEU A 144 19.47 9.67 45.48
C LEU A 144 20.54 9.68 46.61
N PRO A 145 21.08 8.55 47.19
CA PRO A 145 21.45 7.25 46.58
C PRO A 145 20.88 6.03 47.40
N THR A 146 21.44 4.81 47.62
CA THR A 146 22.81 4.23 47.48
C THR A 146 22.83 2.68 47.49
N GLY A 147 23.75 2.08 46.70
CA GLY A 147 24.36 0.75 46.95
C GLY A 147 23.56 -0.51 46.56
N ASN A 148 24.18 -1.68 46.32
CA ASN A 148 25.62 -1.96 46.21
C ASN A 148 25.95 -3.27 45.45
N ILE A 149 27.00 -3.24 44.62
CA ILE A 149 28.02 -4.30 44.36
C ILE A 149 27.59 -5.64 43.68
N CYS A 150 28.12 -5.87 42.47
CA CYS A 150 28.29 -7.18 41.80
C CYS A 150 29.68 -7.79 42.16
N PRO A 151 30.07 -9.02 41.74
CA PRO A 151 30.76 -9.14 40.43
C PRO A 151 30.78 -10.53 39.71
N SER A 152 31.10 -10.48 38.40
CA SER A 152 31.81 -11.51 37.58
C SER A 152 31.23 -12.93 37.35
N GLY A 153 31.37 -13.55 36.15
CA GLY A 153 31.81 -13.00 34.86
C GLY A 153 32.21 -14.02 33.77
N LYS A 154 32.14 -13.58 32.50
CA LYS A 154 32.83 -14.05 31.25
C LYS A 154 32.77 -15.54 30.82
N ILE A 155 32.35 -15.76 29.56
CA ILE A 155 33.11 -16.47 28.48
C ILE A 155 32.45 -16.16 27.10
N LEU A 156 33.11 -16.46 25.97
CA LEU A 156 32.80 -15.95 24.62
C LEU A 156 32.30 -17.03 23.61
N LYS A 157 31.73 -16.54 22.47
CA LYS A 157 31.66 -17.17 21.12
C LYS A 157 30.77 -18.43 20.97
N THR A 158 30.18 -18.78 19.82
CA THR A 158 29.83 -18.09 18.53
C THR A 158 28.72 -18.94 17.87
N GLY A 159 27.75 -18.35 17.16
CA GLY A 159 26.83 -19.13 16.29
C GLY A 159 25.80 -18.28 15.56
N MET A 160 25.56 -18.56 14.28
CA MET A 160 24.56 -17.89 13.43
C MET A 160 23.21 -18.64 13.47
N GLY A 161 22.09 -17.93 13.25
CA GLY A 161 20.91 -18.55 12.63
C GLY A 161 19.54 -18.10 13.13
N MET A 162 18.64 -17.89 12.16
CA MET A 162 17.17 -17.85 12.28
C MET A 162 16.52 -16.82 13.21
N VAL A 163 15.93 -15.80 12.58
CA VAL A 163 14.83 -15.00 13.15
C VAL A 163 13.62 -15.91 13.36
N ALA A 164 13.21 -16.13 14.62
CA ALA A 164 11.97 -16.81 14.97
C ALA A 164 10.88 -15.79 15.29
N ASN A 165 9.92 -15.62 14.39
CA ASN A 165 8.82 -14.65 14.54
C ASN A 165 7.90 -15.05 15.71
N ARG A 166 7.78 -14.18 16.73
CA ARG A 166 6.91 -14.41 17.89
C ARG A 166 5.45 -14.05 17.57
N SER A 167 4.78 -14.89 16.79
CA SER A 167 3.31 -14.87 16.76
C SER A 167 2.78 -15.35 18.10
N SER A 168 1.95 -14.53 18.75
CA SER A 168 1.20 -14.93 19.94
C SER A 168 0.19 -16.01 19.57
N ARG A 169 0.43 -17.25 19.98
CA ARG A 169 -0.62 -18.28 19.98
C ARG A 169 -1.72 -17.86 20.95
N SER A 170 -2.94 -17.71 20.44
CA SER A 170 -4.15 -17.78 21.26
C SER A 170 -4.50 -19.25 21.46
N ASP A 171 -4.34 -19.75 22.68
CA ASP A 171 -4.78 -21.10 23.05
C ASP A 171 -6.31 -21.18 23.12
N VAL A 172 -6.95 -21.39 21.96
CA VAL A 172 -8.37 -21.70 21.86
C VAL A 172 -8.54 -23.22 21.81
N LEU A 173 -8.78 -23.83 22.97
CA LEU A 173 -9.17 -25.23 23.09
C LEU A 173 -10.51 -25.44 22.37
N GLY A 174 -10.48 -26.07 21.20
CA GLY A 174 -11.67 -26.35 20.40
C GLY A 174 -12.57 -27.40 21.06
N SER A 175 -13.59 -26.95 21.79
CA SER A 175 -14.63 -27.80 22.38
C SER A 175 -15.48 -28.50 21.30
N GLY A 176 -14.99 -29.64 20.82
CA GLY A 176 -15.67 -30.45 19.79
C GLY A 176 -16.96 -31.11 20.30
N MET A 177 -18.10 -30.43 20.13
CA MET A 177 -19.42 -31.04 20.32
C MET A 177 -19.76 -31.98 19.15
N GLY A 178 -19.45 -33.27 19.34
CA GLY A 178 -19.86 -34.34 18.43
C GLY A 178 -21.26 -34.86 18.76
N ASN A 179 -22.26 -34.53 17.95
CA ASN A 179 -23.61 -35.10 18.06
C ASN A 179 -23.62 -36.58 17.64
N TYR A 180 -23.44 -37.48 18.61
CA TYR A 180 -23.65 -38.92 18.46
C TYR A 180 -24.87 -39.38 19.27
N GLY A 181 -25.90 -39.83 18.57
CA GLY A 181 -27.14 -40.36 19.16
C GLY A 181 -26.96 -41.73 19.85
N HIS A 182 -27.95 -42.13 20.63
CA HIS A 182 -27.94 -43.33 21.48
C HIS A 182 -27.69 -44.66 20.73
N GLY A 183 -27.05 -45.60 21.43
CA GLY A 183 -26.88 -46.99 21.00
C GLY A 183 -26.22 -47.86 22.09
N SER A 184 -27.05 -48.40 22.99
CA SER A 184 -26.81 -49.50 23.96
C SER A 184 -25.38 -49.79 24.44
N ILE A 185 -25.10 -49.50 25.72
CA ILE A 185 -23.92 -49.99 26.42
C ILE A 185 -24.08 -51.48 26.73
N MET A 186 -23.15 -52.32 26.25
CA MET A 186 -22.88 -53.65 26.80
C MET A 186 -21.43 -53.68 27.29
N ARG A 187 -21.22 -53.92 28.60
CA ARG A 187 -19.90 -53.88 29.23
C ARG A 187 -19.62 -55.14 30.04
N GLY A 188 -18.63 -55.91 29.59
CA GLY A 188 -18.12 -57.11 30.25
C GLY A 188 -17.66 -58.13 29.20
N GLY A 189 -16.45 -58.69 29.25
CA GLY A 189 -15.33 -58.44 30.15
C GLY A 189 -14.58 -59.73 30.46
N GLY A 190 -13.37 -59.91 29.92
CA GLY A 190 -12.64 -61.15 30.13
C GLY A 190 -11.24 -61.20 29.49
N LYS A 191 -10.22 -60.96 30.33
CA LYS A 191 -8.82 -61.41 30.27
C LYS A 191 -7.99 -61.16 28.99
N ALA A 192 -6.80 -60.59 29.22
CA ALA A 192 -5.65 -60.76 28.35
C ALA A 192 -4.79 -61.97 28.82
N GLU A 193 -3.95 -62.50 27.92
CA GLU A 193 -2.50 -62.70 28.10
C GLU A 193 -1.89 -63.09 26.72
N PRO A 194 -0.57 -62.91 26.47
CA PRO A 194 0.07 -63.07 25.16
C PRO A 194 0.78 -64.43 24.99
N VAL A 195 1.47 -64.67 23.86
CA VAL A 195 2.80 -65.33 23.81
C VAL A 195 3.49 -65.21 22.44
N SER A 196 4.80 -65.50 22.44
CA SER A 196 5.85 -65.22 21.45
C SER A 196 5.73 -65.73 20.01
N SER A 197 6.22 -64.88 19.13
CA SER A 197 7.05 -65.14 17.94
C SER A 197 7.84 -66.47 17.85
N ARG A 198 7.63 -67.18 16.72
CA ARG A 198 8.60 -67.91 15.88
C ARG A 198 7.86 -68.28 14.58
N GLY A 199 8.46 -68.39 13.39
CA GLY A 199 9.87 -68.23 13.02
C GLY A 199 10.23 -69.27 11.95
N GLY A 200 10.19 -68.91 10.67
CA GLY A 200 10.50 -69.80 9.56
C GLY A 200 10.33 -69.11 8.21
N GLY A 201 11.39 -69.11 7.39
CA GLY A 201 11.35 -68.57 6.02
C GLY A 201 11.10 -69.67 5.00
N GLY A 202 10.37 -69.35 3.93
CA GLY A 202 10.14 -70.25 2.80
C GLY A 202 9.79 -69.45 1.55
N ASN A 203 10.58 -69.61 0.48
CA ASN A 203 10.29 -69.05 -0.83
C ASN A 203 9.28 -69.96 -1.54
N GLU A 204 8.05 -69.50 -1.72
CA GLU A 204 7.18 -69.98 -2.80
C GLU A 204 6.64 -68.81 -3.62
N ALA A 205 7.07 -68.74 -4.88
CA ALA A 205 6.60 -67.75 -5.84
C ALA A 205 5.23 -68.17 -6.43
N VAL A 206 4.20 -68.23 -5.58
CA VAL A 206 2.84 -68.57 -6.00
C VAL A 206 2.28 -67.47 -6.90
N LYS A 207 2.28 -67.71 -8.22
CA LYS A 207 1.52 -66.93 -9.20
C LYS A 207 0.01 -67.09 -8.96
N ARG A 208 -0.54 -66.41 -7.96
CA ARG A 208 -1.96 -66.06 -7.97
C ARG A 208 -2.14 -64.87 -8.90
N GLY A 209 -2.61 -65.15 -10.12
CA GLY A 209 -3.32 -64.17 -10.93
C GLY A 209 -4.57 -63.76 -10.17
N GLY A 210 -4.42 -62.79 -9.27
CA GLY A 210 -5.52 -62.26 -8.47
C GLY A 210 -6.54 -61.61 -9.39
N HIS A 211 -7.66 -62.29 -9.57
CA HIS A 211 -8.90 -61.68 -10.04
C HIS A 211 -9.08 -60.38 -9.26
N VAL A 212 -9.30 -59.24 -9.94
CA VAL A 212 -9.58 -57.97 -9.25
C VAL A 212 -10.95 -58.12 -8.61
N GLN A 213 -10.98 -58.59 -7.36
CA GLN A 213 -12.20 -58.65 -6.57
C GLN A 213 -12.75 -57.23 -6.50
N GLY A 214 -13.94 -57.03 -7.07
CA GLY A 214 -14.59 -55.73 -7.10
C GLY A 214 -14.78 -55.24 -5.68
N VAL A 215 -14.01 -54.22 -5.29
CA VAL A 215 -14.09 -53.66 -3.93
C VAL A 215 -15.44 -53.00 -3.80
N ASP A 216 -16.28 -53.55 -2.92
CA ASP A 216 -17.65 -53.09 -2.68
C ASP A 216 -17.66 -51.57 -2.40
N PRO A 217 -18.51 -50.78 -3.10
CA PRO A 217 -18.73 -49.37 -2.78
C PRO A 217 -19.06 -49.10 -1.30
N GLU A 218 -19.72 -50.04 -0.61
CA GLU A 218 -19.98 -49.94 0.83
C GLU A 218 -18.71 -50.10 1.68
N GLU A 219 -17.77 -50.96 1.29
CA GLU A 219 -16.47 -51.11 1.94
C GLU A 219 -15.55 -49.92 1.64
N LEU A 220 -15.59 -49.38 0.42
CA LEU A 220 -14.93 -48.10 0.09
C LEU A 220 -15.47 -46.95 0.95
N LYS A 221 -16.80 -46.86 1.14
CA LYS A 221 -17.41 -45.93 2.10
C LYS A 221 -16.93 -46.21 3.54
N ARG A 222 -16.84 -47.47 3.97
CA ARG A 222 -16.39 -47.84 5.33
C ARG A 222 -14.96 -47.38 5.58
N LEU A 223 -14.05 -47.66 4.66
CA LEU A 223 -12.65 -47.21 4.70
C LEU A 223 -12.55 -45.68 4.63
N GLY A 224 -13.33 -45.02 3.77
CA GLY A 224 -13.39 -43.55 3.69
C GLY A 224 -13.86 -42.90 4.99
N ASN A 225 -14.90 -43.45 5.63
CA ASN A 225 -15.35 -43.04 6.96
C ASN A 225 -14.27 -43.23 8.03
N GLU A 226 -13.45 -44.27 7.91
CA GLU A 226 -12.36 -44.55 8.84
C GLU A 226 -11.20 -43.56 8.67
N CYS A 227 -10.77 -43.29 7.43
CA CYS A 227 -9.78 -42.23 7.14
C CYS A 227 -10.28 -40.85 7.58
N TYR A 228 -11.57 -40.53 7.35
CA TYR A 228 -12.18 -39.29 7.81
C TYR A 228 -12.12 -39.13 9.33
N LYS A 229 -12.41 -40.20 10.10
CA LYS A 229 -12.29 -40.21 11.57
C LYS A 229 -10.84 -40.03 12.07
N ARG A 230 -9.84 -40.42 11.28
CA ARG A 230 -8.42 -40.19 11.58
C ARG A 230 -7.94 -38.77 11.24
N GLY A 231 -8.76 -37.96 10.56
CA GLY A 231 -8.38 -36.65 10.02
C GLY A 231 -7.72 -36.71 8.62
N ASN A 232 -7.59 -37.89 8.03
CA ASN A 232 -7.02 -38.10 6.69
C ASN A 232 -8.07 -37.76 5.60
N PHE A 233 -8.44 -36.49 5.50
CA PHE A 233 -9.51 -36.04 4.59
C PHE A 233 -9.19 -36.25 3.10
N ALA A 234 -7.91 -36.19 2.71
CA ALA A 234 -7.48 -36.47 1.33
C ALA A 234 -7.66 -37.95 0.95
N ASP A 235 -7.25 -38.88 1.82
CA ASP A 235 -7.45 -40.32 1.60
C ASP A 235 -8.94 -40.67 1.60
N ALA A 236 -9.71 -40.07 2.52
CA ALA A 236 -11.16 -40.22 2.59
C ALA A 236 -11.84 -39.74 1.30
N LEU A 237 -11.44 -38.57 0.77
CA LEU A 237 -11.93 -38.04 -0.51
C LEU A 237 -11.68 -39.02 -1.65
N SER A 238 -10.45 -39.57 -1.79
CA SER A 238 -10.13 -40.56 -2.82
C SER A 238 -10.96 -41.84 -2.72
N LEU A 239 -11.24 -42.31 -1.49
CA LEU A 239 -12.08 -43.48 -1.26
C LEU A 239 -13.56 -43.21 -1.59
N TYR A 240 -14.07 -42.01 -1.31
CA TYR A 240 -15.43 -41.60 -1.72
C TYR A 240 -15.54 -41.36 -3.23
N ASP A 241 -14.53 -40.78 -3.88
CA ASP A 241 -14.47 -40.62 -5.34
C ASP A 241 -14.60 -41.99 -6.04
N ARG A 242 -13.89 -43.01 -5.54
CA ARG A 242 -13.98 -44.39 -6.04
C ARG A 242 -15.36 -45.02 -5.80
N ALA A 243 -15.98 -44.79 -4.64
CA ALA A 243 -17.33 -45.29 -4.36
C ALA A 243 -18.39 -44.63 -5.26
N ILE A 244 -18.25 -43.33 -5.55
CA ILE A 244 -19.14 -42.58 -6.46
C ILE A 244 -18.93 -43.02 -7.91
N ALA A 245 -17.69 -43.30 -8.34
CA ALA A 245 -17.43 -43.83 -9.68
C ALA A 245 -18.08 -45.20 -9.93
N MET A 246 -18.29 -46.00 -8.87
CA MET A 246 -19.01 -47.28 -8.94
C MET A 246 -20.53 -47.15 -8.76
N SER A 247 -21.02 -46.17 -7.99
CA SER A 247 -22.45 -45.90 -7.79
C SER A 247 -22.74 -44.38 -7.74
N PRO A 248 -22.91 -43.74 -8.92
CA PRO A 248 -23.06 -42.27 -9.01
C PRO A 248 -24.35 -41.72 -8.39
N ALA A 249 -25.36 -42.57 -8.20
CA ALA A 249 -26.68 -42.21 -7.68
C ALA A 249 -26.76 -42.17 -6.14
N SER A 250 -25.68 -42.53 -5.42
CA SER A 250 -25.67 -42.56 -3.95
C SER A 250 -25.50 -41.16 -3.34
N ALA A 251 -26.61 -40.55 -2.93
CA ALA A 251 -26.63 -39.29 -2.15
C ALA A 251 -25.75 -39.37 -0.89
N ALA A 252 -25.71 -40.54 -0.24
CA ALA A 252 -24.89 -40.78 0.94
C ALA A 252 -23.38 -40.68 0.65
N TYR A 253 -22.91 -41.19 -0.50
CA TYR A 253 -21.49 -41.11 -0.85
C TYR A 253 -21.09 -39.66 -1.17
N ARG A 254 -21.94 -38.91 -1.88
CA ARG A 254 -21.71 -37.48 -2.16
C ARG A 254 -21.72 -36.60 -0.91
N SER A 255 -22.63 -36.84 0.02
CA SER A 255 -22.64 -36.14 1.31
C SER A 255 -21.40 -36.43 2.17
N ASN A 256 -20.85 -37.64 2.07
CA ASN A 256 -19.59 -38.00 2.71
C ASN A 256 -18.37 -37.37 2.00
N ARG A 257 -18.38 -37.32 0.65
CA ARG A 257 -17.41 -36.56 -0.16
C ARG A 257 -17.39 -35.09 0.23
N ALA A 258 -18.57 -34.47 0.33
CA ALA A 258 -18.72 -33.09 0.78
C ALA A 258 -18.14 -32.88 2.18
N ALA A 259 -18.35 -33.83 3.12
CA ALA A 259 -17.73 -33.74 4.45
C ALA A 259 -16.20 -33.71 4.38
N ALA A 260 -15.58 -34.58 3.57
CA ALA A 260 -14.13 -34.57 3.36
C ALA A 260 -13.63 -33.27 2.71
N LEU A 261 -14.36 -32.75 1.72
CA LEU A 261 -14.07 -31.44 1.11
C LEU A 261 -14.18 -30.30 2.13
N THR A 262 -15.15 -30.32 3.04
CA THR A 262 -15.26 -29.37 4.16
C THR A 262 -14.04 -29.44 5.09
N GLY A 263 -13.57 -30.65 5.41
CA GLY A 263 -12.35 -30.87 6.22
C GLY A 263 -11.06 -30.42 5.53
N LEU A 264 -11.06 -30.38 4.19
CA LEU A 264 -9.98 -29.82 3.36
C LEU A 264 -10.13 -28.31 3.09
N GLY A 265 -11.14 -27.65 3.66
CA GLY A 265 -11.42 -26.23 3.41
C GLY A 265 -11.98 -25.90 2.01
N ARG A 266 -12.30 -26.91 1.18
CA ARG A 266 -12.79 -26.75 -0.20
C ARG A 266 -14.32 -26.50 -0.21
N LEU A 267 -14.76 -25.42 0.44
CA LEU A 267 -16.17 -25.23 0.81
C LEU A 267 -17.10 -25.07 -0.41
N GLY A 268 -16.68 -24.29 -1.42
CA GLY A 268 -17.45 -24.16 -2.66
C GLY A 268 -17.66 -25.48 -3.41
N GLU A 269 -16.79 -26.47 -3.20
CA GLU A 269 -16.96 -27.82 -3.76
C GLU A 269 -17.84 -28.71 -2.87
N ALA A 270 -17.72 -28.57 -1.55
CA ALA A 270 -18.57 -29.26 -0.59
C ALA A 270 -20.05 -28.86 -0.71
N VAL A 271 -20.34 -27.60 -1.06
CA VAL A 271 -21.71 -27.15 -1.38
C VAL A 271 -22.25 -27.91 -2.59
N ARG A 272 -21.55 -27.89 -3.73
CA ARG A 272 -22.02 -28.55 -4.98
C ARG A 272 -22.30 -30.05 -4.79
N GLU A 273 -21.49 -30.76 -4.02
CA GLU A 273 -21.72 -32.19 -3.74
C GLU A 273 -22.89 -32.44 -2.78
N CYS A 274 -23.18 -31.52 -1.85
CA CYS A 274 -24.40 -31.61 -1.06
C CYS A 274 -25.65 -31.20 -1.85
N GLU A 275 -25.57 -30.19 -2.74
CA GLU A 275 -26.65 -29.83 -3.66
C GLU A 275 -27.01 -31.02 -4.56
N GLU A 276 -26.01 -31.68 -5.13
CA GLU A 276 -26.18 -32.91 -5.93
C GLU A 276 -26.71 -34.08 -5.09
N ALA A 277 -26.30 -34.22 -3.82
CA ALA A 277 -26.87 -35.21 -2.91
C ALA A 277 -28.37 -34.98 -2.65
N VAL A 278 -28.79 -33.72 -2.46
CA VAL A 278 -30.21 -33.33 -2.34
C VAL A 278 -30.97 -33.50 -3.66
N ARG A 279 -30.31 -33.29 -4.81
CA ARG A 279 -30.90 -33.56 -6.13
C ARG A 279 -31.17 -35.05 -6.37
N LEU A 280 -30.38 -35.93 -5.76
CA LEU A 280 -30.55 -37.40 -5.82
C LEU A 280 -31.56 -37.93 -4.80
N ASP A 281 -31.55 -37.40 -3.58
CA ASP A 281 -32.56 -37.70 -2.54
C ASP A 281 -32.96 -36.42 -1.79
N PRO A 282 -34.09 -35.79 -2.16
CA PRO A 282 -34.60 -34.58 -1.50
C PRO A 282 -35.01 -34.76 -0.03
N ASN A 283 -35.13 -36.00 0.46
CA ASN A 283 -35.44 -36.30 1.86
C ASN A 283 -34.18 -36.60 2.69
N TYR A 284 -32.98 -36.57 2.08
CA TYR A 284 -31.73 -36.92 2.75
C TYR A 284 -31.24 -35.81 3.70
N GLY A 285 -31.85 -35.76 4.89
CA GLY A 285 -31.64 -34.70 5.88
C GLY A 285 -30.20 -34.42 6.28
N ARG A 286 -29.29 -35.40 6.17
CA ARG A 286 -27.85 -35.18 6.41
C ARG A 286 -27.21 -34.25 5.38
N ALA A 287 -27.65 -34.24 4.12
CA ALA A 287 -27.19 -33.25 3.15
C ALA A 287 -27.80 -31.87 3.42
N HIS A 288 -29.06 -31.79 3.85
CA HIS A 288 -29.68 -30.53 4.28
C HIS A 288 -28.96 -29.90 5.48
N GLN A 289 -28.64 -30.69 6.52
CA GLN A 289 -27.83 -30.22 7.66
C GLN A 289 -26.45 -29.71 7.22
N ARG A 290 -25.77 -30.44 6.32
CA ARG A 290 -24.48 -29.99 5.76
C ARG A 290 -24.61 -28.71 4.93
N LEU A 291 -25.67 -28.55 4.13
CA LEU A 291 -25.93 -27.32 3.38
C LEU A 291 -26.25 -26.14 4.31
N ALA A 292 -27.07 -26.33 5.34
CA ALA A 292 -27.36 -25.29 6.33
C ALA A 292 -26.07 -24.80 7.00
N SER A 293 -25.20 -25.73 7.43
CA SER A 293 -23.89 -25.43 8.02
C SER A 293 -22.92 -24.74 7.04
N LEU A 294 -22.84 -25.23 5.79
CA LEU A 294 -21.97 -24.64 4.75
C LEU A 294 -22.44 -23.24 4.32
N PHE A 295 -23.74 -23.05 4.10
CA PHE A 295 -24.30 -21.75 3.76
C PHE A 295 -24.16 -20.74 4.92
N LEU A 296 -24.26 -21.18 6.18
CA LEU A 296 -23.96 -20.33 7.34
C LEU A 296 -22.50 -19.84 7.31
N ARG A 297 -21.54 -20.74 7.06
CA ARG A 297 -20.10 -20.39 6.92
C ARG A 297 -19.81 -19.44 5.77
N LEU A 298 -20.52 -19.59 4.66
CA LEU A 298 -20.46 -18.69 3.49
C LEU A 298 -21.26 -17.39 3.70
N GLY A 299 -21.95 -17.19 4.84
CA GLY A 299 -22.78 -16.02 5.14
C GLY A 299 -24.10 -15.93 4.37
N GLN A 300 -24.52 -17.01 3.69
CA GLN A 300 -25.74 -17.07 2.88
C GLN A 300 -26.96 -17.46 3.74
N VAL A 301 -27.38 -16.53 4.60
CA VAL A 301 -28.44 -16.70 5.61
C VAL A 301 -29.73 -17.29 5.03
N GLU A 302 -30.20 -16.80 3.89
CA GLU A 302 -31.47 -17.23 3.28
C GLU A 302 -31.40 -18.68 2.78
N ASN A 303 -30.25 -19.09 2.24
CA ASN A 303 -30.03 -20.46 1.78
C ASN A 303 -29.83 -21.41 2.97
N ALA A 304 -29.09 -20.98 4.00
CA ALA A 304 -28.98 -21.71 5.24
C ALA A 304 -30.37 -21.94 5.89
N ARG A 305 -31.22 -20.91 5.94
CA ARG A 305 -32.60 -21.00 6.47
C ARG A 305 -33.46 -22.01 5.71
N LYS A 306 -33.41 -22.03 4.38
CA LYS A 306 -34.16 -23.01 3.55
C LYS A 306 -33.80 -24.45 3.89
N HIS A 307 -32.51 -24.75 4.05
CA HIS A 307 -32.05 -26.11 4.37
C HIS A 307 -32.19 -26.46 5.85
N LEU A 308 -32.18 -25.48 6.75
CA LEU A 308 -32.42 -25.69 8.19
C LEU A 308 -33.90 -25.96 8.50
N CYS A 309 -34.82 -25.32 7.78
CA CYS A 309 -36.28 -25.43 7.98
C CYS A 309 -36.99 -26.29 6.91
N TYR A 310 -36.31 -27.30 6.34
CA TYR A 310 -36.93 -28.12 5.29
C TYR A 310 -38.00 -29.08 5.85
N PRO A 311 -39.03 -29.48 5.05
CA PRO A 311 -40.11 -30.32 5.54
C PRO A 311 -39.62 -31.67 6.09
N GLY A 312 -39.91 -31.95 7.37
CA GLY A 312 -39.58 -33.20 8.04
C GLY A 312 -38.40 -33.14 9.01
N MET A 313 -37.65 -32.04 9.07
CA MET A 313 -36.63 -31.83 10.10
C MET A 313 -37.05 -30.76 11.12
N GLN A 314 -36.79 -31.04 12.40
CA GLN A 314 -36.79 -30.00 13.43
C GLN A 314 -35.41 -29.34 13.47
N PRO A 315 -35.31 -28.01 13.33
CA PRO A 315 -34.03 -27.31 13.39
C PRO A 315 -33.46 -27.35 14.83
N ASP A 316 -32.15 -27.53 14.98
CA ASP A 316 -31.51 -27.35 16.28
C ASP A 316 -31.66 -25.88 16.71
N PRO A 317 -32.23 -25.58 17.89
CA PRO A 317 -32.26 -24.23 18.44
C PRO A 317 -30.88 -23.55 18.47
N SER A 318 -29.79 -24.30 18.66
CA SER A 318 -28.43 -23.74 18.65
C SER A 318 -27.99 -23.27 17.25
N GLU A 319 -28.31 -24.02 16.20
CA GLU A 319 -28.02 -23.63 14.81
C GLU A 319 -28.91 -22.47 14.36
N MET A 320 -30.19 -22.48 14.73
CA MET A 320 -31.10 -21.38 14.44
C MET A 320 -30.70 -20.09 15.17
N GLN A 321 -30.22 -20.17 16.41
CA GLN A 321 -29.70 -19.01 17.14
C GLN A 321 -28.45 -18.45 16.48
N ARG A 322 -27.48 -19.29 16.06
CA ARG A 322 -26.30 -18.83 15.30
C ARG A 322 -26.69 -18.12 14.00
N LEU A 323 -27.63 -18.70 13.25
CA LEU A 323 -28.16 -18.12 12.01
C LEU A 323 -28.75 -16.71 12.23
N GLN A 324 -29.56 -16.53 13.27
CA GLN A 324 -30.13 -15.22 13.64
C GLN A 324 -29.06 -14.20 14.07
N VAL A 325 -28.00 -14.63 14.74
CA VAL A 325 -26.89 -13.75 15.13
C VAL A 325 -26.07 -13.31 13.91
N VAL A 326 -25.73 -14.23 13.00
CA VAL A 326 -25.05 -13.92 11.73
C VAL A 326 -25.89 -12.95 10.88
N GLU A 327 -27.18 -13.22 10.71
CA GLU A 327 -28.15 -12.35 10.01
C GLU A 327 -28.18 -10.93 10.59
N LYS A 328 -28.28 -10.82 11.91
CA LYS A 328 -28.30 -9.55 12.63
C LYS A 328 -27.03 -8.73 12.40
N HIS A 329 -25.85 -9.36 12.39
CA HIS A 329 -24.60 -8.66 12.12
C HIS A 329 -24.45 -8.30 10.64
N ILE A 330 -24.81 -9.17 9.70
CA ILE A 330 -24.80 -8.89 8.25
C ILE A 330 -25.72 -7.71 7.90
N SER A 331 -26.93 -7.67 8.45
CA SER A 331 -27.88 -6.57 8.23
C SER A 331 -27.30 -5.23 8.72
N LYS A 332 -26.79 -5.20 9.97
CA LYS A 332 -26.10 -4.03 10.51
C LYS A 332 -24.92 -3.58 9.66
N CYS A 333 -24.08 -4.48 9.15
CA CYS A 333 -22.95 -4.12 8.28
C CYS A 333 -23.40 -3.26 7.09
N GLY A 334 -24.56 -3.57 6.50
CA GLY A 334 -25.15 -2.77 5.42
C GLY A 334 -25.60 -1.38 5.88
N ASP A 335 -26.16 -1.27 7.09
CA ASP A 335 -26.60 0.01 7.64
C ASP A 335 -25.42 0.90 8.06
N VAL A 336 -24.39 0.35 8.72
CA VAL A 336 -23.18 1.13 9.07
C VAL A 336 -22.31 1.45 7.84
N ARG A 337 -22.29 0.60 6.80
CA ARG A 337 -21.73 0.95 5.47
C ARG A 337 -22.46 2.16 4.87
N ARG A 338 -23.80 2.18 4.92
CA ARG A 338 -24.60 3.30 4.39
C ARG A 338 -24.38 4.61 5.14
N ILE A 339 -24.06 4.54 6.44
CA ILE A 339 -23.69 5.69 7.28
C ILE A 339 -22.23 6.14 7.03
N GLY A 340 -21.35 5.22 6.63
CA GLY A 340 -19.92 5.48 6.43
C GLY A 340 -19.06 5.32 7.68
N ASP A 341 -19.54 4.64 8.73
CA ASP A 341 -18.70 4.27 9.88
C ASP A 341 -17.97 2.94 9.60
N TRP A 342 -16.85 3.06 8.88
CA TRP A 342 -16.01 1.93 8.49
C TRP A 342 -15.37 1.20 9.68
N LYS A 343 -15.25 1.84 10.86
CA LYS A 343 -14.74 1.19 12.08
C LYS A 343 -15.83 0.29 12.69
N SER A 344 -17.09 0.74 12.70
CA SER A 344 -18.21 -0.13 13.05
C SER A 344 -18.45 -1.23 12.01
N VAL A 345 -18.22 -0.98 10.71
CA VAL A 345 -18.27 -2.03 9.67
C VAL A 345 -17.31 -3.17 10.03
N LEU A 346 -16.03 -2.87 10.29
CA LEU A 346 -15.05 -3.89 10.69
C LEU A 346 -15.49 -4.68 11.93
N ARG A 347 -15.99 -3.99 12.97
CA ARG A 347 -16.45 -4.64 14.21
C ARG A 347 -17.64 -5.59 13.99
N GLU A 348 -18.64 -5.18 13.21
CA GLU A 348 -19.80 -6.04 12.94
C GLU A 348 -19.45 -7.18 11.95
N VAL A 349 -18.49 -6.98 11.04
CA VAL A 349 -17.90 -8.05 10.21
C VAL A 349 -17.18 -9.09 11.08
N ASP A 350 -16.30 -8.66 12.00
CA ASP A 350 -15.61 -9.55 12.94
C ASP A 350 -16.61 -10.32 13.84
N ALA A 351 -17.70 -9.67 14.25
CA ALA A 351 -18.77 -10.33 15.00
C ALA A 351 -19.55 -11.36 14.17
N ALA A 352 -19.82 -11.09 12.88
CA ALA A 352 -20.45 -12.06 11.98
C ALA A 352 -19.54 -13.29 11.72
N VAL A 353 -18.24 -13.07 11.53
CA VAL A 353 -17.21 -14.11 11.43
C VAL A 353 -17.19 -14.96 12.70
N ALA A 354 -17.10 -14.34 13.88
CA ALA A 354 -17.09 -15.03 15.17
C ALA A 354 -18.41 -15.79 15.48
N ALA A 355 -19.54 -15.33 14.94
CA ALA A 355 -20.84 -16.00 15.07
C ALA A 355 -20.98 -17.23 14.14
N GLY A 356 -20.10 -17.39 13.15
CA GLY A 356 -20.02 -18.59 12.31
C GLY A 356 -19.88 -18.34 10.80
N ALA A 357 -19.92 -17.10 10.32
CA ALA A 357 -19.73 -16.76 8.89
C ALA A 357 -18.25 -16.61 8.51
N ASP A 358 -17.43 -17.57 8.94
CA ASP A 358 -15.96 -17.52 8.89
C ASP A 358 -15.36 -17.48 7.48
N SER A 359 -16.12 -17.92 6.48
CA SER A 359 -15.67 -18.16 5.11
C SER A 359 -16.51 -17.39 4.08
N SER A 360 -17.17 -16.29 4.48
CA SER A 360 -18.07 -15.54 3.60
C SER A 360 -17.31 -14.54 2.70
N PRO A 361 -17.28 -14.73 1.36
CA PRO A 361 -16.63 -13.78 0.46
C PRO A 361 -17.20 -12.36 0.58
N GLN A 362 -18.52 -12.25 0.84
CA GLN A 362 -19.22 -10.98 1.04
C GLN A 362 -18.65 -10.18 2.22
N LEU A 363 -18.38 -10.85 3.34
CA LEU A 363 -17.77 -10.22 4.51
C LEU A 363 -16.31 -9.83 4.27
N PHE A 364 -15.51 -10.64 3.56
CA PHE A 364 -14.15 -10.27 3.19
C PHE A 364 -14.10 -9.06 2.23
N MET A 365 -15.00 -8.98 1.25
CA MET A 365 -15.13 -7.82 0.36
C MET A 365 -15.54 -6.55 1.14
N CYS A 366 -16.47 -6.68 2.08
CA CYS A 366 -16.88 -5.59 2.97
C CYS A 366 -15.74 -5.13 3.89
N ARG A 367 -14.92 -6.06 4.40
CA ARG A 367 -13.71 -5.78 5.18
C ARG A 367 -12.68 -5.01 4.36
N ALA A 368 -12.44 -5.42 3.11
CA ALA A 368 -11.50 -4.74 2.21
C ALA A 368 -11.99 -3.33 1.82
N GLU A 369 -13.30 -3.15 1.58
CA GLU A 369 -13.88 -1.81 1.37
C GLU A 369 -13.69 -0.93 2.62
N ALA A 370 -13.93 -1.45 3.82
CA ALA A 370 -13.74 -0.70 5.06
C ALA A 370 -12.28 -0.32 5.33
N PHE A 371 -11.31 -1.23 5.11
CA PHE A 371 -9.89 -0.91 5.23
C PHE A 371 -9.45 0.17 4.23
N LEU A 372 -9.90 0.08 2.97
CA LEU A 372 -9.61 1.11 1.96
C LEU A 372 -10.11 2.50 2.38
N LYS A 373 -11.33 2.58 2.93
CA LYS A 373 -11.93 3.83 3.42
C LYS A 373 -11.35 4.34 4.75
N LEU A 374 -10.49 3.54 5.39
CA LEU A 374 -9.66 3.92 6.54
C LEU A 374 -8.21 4.20 6.14
N HIS A 375 -7.92 4.31 4.83
CA HIS A 375 -6.58 4.51 4.25
C HIS A 375 -5.59 3.35 4.51
N GLN A 376 -6.08 2.18 4.91
CA GLN A 376 -5.31 0.96 5.08
C GLN A 376 -5.29 0.15 3.76
N ILE A 377 -4.60 0.69 2.75
CA ILE A 377 -4.62 0.16 1.37
C ILE A 377 -3.97 -1.24 1.31
N ASP A 378 -2.85 -1.45 2.01
CA ASP A 378 -2.12 -2.72 2.01
C ASP A 378 -2.92 -3.84 2.69
N ASP A 379 -3.64 -3.53 3.78
CA ASP A 379 -4.58 -4.46 4.43
C ASP A 379 -5.75 -4.81 3.50
N ALA A 380 -6.25 -3.84 2.72
CA ALA A 380 -7.33 -4.06 1.76
C ALA A 380 -6.91 -4.96 0.57
N GLU A 381 -5.72 -4.74 -0.02
CA GLU A 381 -5.17 -5.63 -1.05
C GLU A 381 -4.89 -7.03 -0.48
N THR A 382 -4.34 -7.10 0.75
CA THR A 382 -4.10 -8.36 1.45
C THR A 382 -5.39 -9.16 1.64
N VAL A 383 -6.45 -8.56 2.20
CA VAL A 383 -7.74 -9.24 2.42
C VAL A 383 -8.36 -9.69 1.10
N LEU A 384 -8.33 -8.86 0.05
CA LEU A 384 -8.91 -9.22 -1.24
C LEU A 384 -8.14 -10.36 -1.93
N SER A 385 -6.81 -10.42 -1.75
CA SER A 385 -5.97 -11.49 -2.31
C SER A 385 -6.23 -12.88 -1.70
N HIS A 386 -6.73 -12.94 -0.46
CA HIS A 386 -7.06 -14.19 0.22
C HIS A 386 -8.37 -14.84 -0.29
N ILE A 387 -9.23 -14.10 -1.01
CA ILE A 387 -10.48 -14.63 -1.55
C ILE A 387 -10.16 -15.58 -2.72
N PRO A 388 -10.44 -16.90 -2.61
CA PRO A 388 -10.09 -17.85 -3.67
C PRO A 388 -10.91 -17.59 -4.94
N LYS A 389 -10.24 -17.41 -6.07
CA LYS A 389 -10.89 -17.20 -7.39
C LYS A 389 -11.88 -18.31 -7.77
N SER A 390 -11.74 -19.50 -7.20
CA SER A 390 -12.66 -20.63 -7.41
C SER A 390 -14.01 -20.49 -6.69
N GLU A 391 -14.13 -19.64 -5.67
CA GLU A 391 -15.38 -19.46 -4.90
C GLU A 391 -16.30 -18.40 -5.50
N LEU A 392 -15.77 -17.53 -6.37
CA LEU A 392 -16.55 -16.55 -7.13
C LEU A 392 -17.42 -17.22 -8.23
N HIS A 393 -17.01 -18.37 -8.76
CA HIS A 393 -17.70 -19.10 -9.83
C HIS A 393 -18.58 -20.27 -9.31
N ILE A 394 -19.17 -20.15 -8.12
CA ILE A 394 -20.16 -21.12 -7.63
C ILE A 394 -21.49 -20.88 -8.40
N SER A 395 -21.72 -21.70 -9.43
CA SER A 395 -22.80 -21.58 -10.43
C SER A 395 -24.24 -21.63 -9.90
N SER A 396 -24.44 -21.92 -8.60
CA SER A 396 -25.73 -21.90 -7.91
C SER A 396 -25.99 -20.55 -7.20
N THR A 397 -24.93 -19.86 -6.78
CA THR A 397 -25.00 -18.69 -5.89
C THR A 397 -24.72 -17.36 -6.59
N SER A 398 -24.56 -17.36 -7.92
CA SER A 398 -24.27 -16.18 -8.76
C SER A 398 -25.34 -15.07 -8.69
N GLN A 399 -26.52 -15.36 -8.14
CA GLN A 399 -27.62 -14.38 -7.99
C GLN A 399 -27.74 -13.79 -6.58
N THR A 400 -26.94 -14.24 -5.60
CA THR A 400 -26.98 -13.71 -4.23
C THR A 400 -26.59 -12.23 -4.22
N ARG A 401 -27.54 -11.36 -3.86
CA ARG A 401 -27.32 -9.92 -3.74
C ARG A 401 -26.79 -9.55 -2.37
N PHE A 402 -25.75 -8.72 -2.35
CA PHE A 402 -25.15 -8.15 -1.15
C PHE A 402 -25.16 -6.62 -1.28
N PHE A 403 -25.75 -5.93 -0.30
CA PHE A 403 -26.03 -4.49 -0.35
C PHE A 403 -26.73 -4.02 -1.65
N GLY A 404 -27.58 -4.87 -2.24
CA GLY A 404 -28.31 -4.59 -3.48
C GLY A 404 -27.57 -4.97 -4.78
N MET A 405 -26.24 -5.07 -4.75
CA MET A 405 -25.40 -5.51 -5.87
C MET A 405 -25.32 -7.04 -5.96
N LEU A 406 -25.13 -7.60 -7.15
CA LEU A 406 -24.69 -9.01 -7.27
C LEU A 406 -23.33 -9.22 -6.59
N SER A 407 -23.16 -10.32 -5.85
CA SER A 407 -21.93 -10.59 -5.08
C SER A 407 -20.65 -10.59 -5.94
N GLU A 408 -20.72 -11.09 -7.17
CA GLU A 408 -19.59 -11.06 -8.12
C GLU A 408 -19.30 -9.64 -8.61
N ALA A 409 -20.32 -8.82 -8.89
CA ALA A 409 -20.14 -7.41 -9.24
C ALA A 409 -19.49 -6.62 -8.10
N TYR A 410 -19.86 -6.91 -6.84
CA TYR A 410 -19.27 -6.28 -5.65
C TYR A 410 -17.76 -6.59 -5.52
N PHE A 411 -17.29 -7.78 -5.91
CA PHE A 411 -15.85 -8.10 -5.96
C PHE A 411 -15.09 -7.17 -6.90
N TYR A 412 -15.58 -7.01 -8.13
CA TYR A 412 -14.96 -6.13 -9.12
C TYR A 412 -15.11 -4.64 -8.76
N PHE A 413 -16.19 -4.26 -8.07
CA PHE A 413 -16.43 -2.91 -7.55
C PHE A 413 -15.44 -2.53 -6.44
N VAL A 414 -15.23 -3.38 -5.43
CA VAL A 414 -14.23 -3.14 -4.38
C VAL A 414 -12.82 -3.15 -4.97
N ARG A 415 -12.51 -4.11 -5.87
CA ARG A 415 -11.19 -4.17 -6.52
C ARG A 415 -10.89 -2.93 -7.37
N ALA A 416 -11.88 -2.38 -8.08
CA ALA A 416 -11.70 -1.15 -8.85
C ALA A 416 -11.32 0.05 -7.97
N GLN A 417 -11.88 0.15 -6.77
CA GLN A 417 -11.51 1.19 -5.81
C GLN A 417 -10.10 0.99 -5.23
N ILE A 418 -9.70 -0.25 -4.94
CA ILE A 418 -8.35 -0.57 -4.44
C ILE A 418 -7.29 -0.29 -5.52
N GLU A 419 -7.50 -0.76 -6.76
CA GLU A 419 -6.60 -0.50 -7.89
C GLU A 419 -6.49 1.01 -8.19
N MET A 420 -7.57 1.79 -7.98
CA MET A 420 -7.54 3.25 -8.12
C MET A 420 -6.65 3.94 -7.07
N ALA A 421 -6.77 3.53 -5.81
CA ALA A 421 -5.96 4.07 -4.72
C ALA A 421 -4.48 3.66 -4.82
N LEU A 422 -4.20 2.46 -5.34
CA LEU A 422 -2.85 1.99 -5.69
C LEU A 422 -2.27 2.64 -6.96
N GLY A 423 -3.01 3.54 -7.62
CA GLY A 423 -2.55 4.22 -8.84
C GLY A 423 -2.50 3.32 -10.09
N ARG A 424 -3.16 2.16 -10.07
CA ARG A 424 -3.27 1.21 -11.19
C ARG A 424 -4.51 1.53 -12.03
N PHE A 425 -4.60 2.76 -12.54
CA PHE A 425 -5.82 3.34 -13.15
C PHE A 425 -6.45 2.48 -14.26
N GLU A 426 -5.62 1.85 -15.10
CA GLU A 426 -6.06 1.02 -16.22
C GLU A 426 -6.68 -0.32 -15.75
N ASN A 427 -6.14 -0.89 -14.68
CA ASN A 427 -6.74 -2.04 -14.00
C ASN A 427 -8.03 -1.65 -13.28
N ALA A 428 -8.08 -0.45 -12.68
CA ALA A 428 -9.28 0.07 -12.03
C ALA A 428 -10.44 0.24 -13.03
N VAL A 429 -10.17 0.80 -14.22
CA VAL A 429 -11.16 0.90 -15.30
C VAL A 429 -11.65 -0.49 -15.73
N THR A 430 -10.74 -1.41 -16.06
CA THR A 430 -11.14 -2.76 -16.51
C THR A 430 -11.79 -3.62 -15.41
N ALA A 431 -11.56 -3.33 -14.12
CA ALA A 431 -12.31 -3.90 -13.01
C ALA A 431 -13.73 -3.31 -12.92
N ALA A 432 -13.88 -1.98 -12.96
CA ALA A 432 -15.18 -1.33 -12.93
C ALA A 432 -16.07 -1.69 -14.14
N GLU A 433 -15.46 -1.90 -15.31
CA GLU A 433 -16.16 -2.37 -16.51
C GLU A 433 -16.70 -3.79 -16.34
N LYS A 434 -15.95 -4.69 -15.71
CA LYS A 434 -16.42 -6.04 -15.37
C LYS A 434 -17.54 -6.02 -14.34
N ALA A 435 -17.45 -5.18 -13.30
CA ALA A 435 -18.55 -4.98 -12.36
C ALA A 435 -19.85 -4.55 -13.08
N SER A 436 -19.74 -3.60 -14.02
CA SER A 436 -20.87 -3.06 -14.79
C SER A 436 -21.42 -4.04 -15.84
N GLN A 437 -20.61 -4.98 -16.34
CA GLN A 437 -21.08 -6.08 -17.19
C GLN A 437 -21.87 -7.13 -16.40
N ILE A 438 -21.48 -7.40 -15.15
CA ILE A 438 -22.13 -8.38 -14.28
C ILE A 438 -23.46 -7.83 -13.72
N ASP A 439 -23.47 -6.59 -13.22
CA ASP A 439 -24.68 -5.93 -12.70
C ASP A 439 -24.93 -4.55 -13.35
N PRO A 440 -25.43 -4.52 -14.61
CA PRO A 440 -25.77 -3.27 -15.30
C PRO A 440 -26.94 -2.50 -14.66
N ARG A 441 -27.60 -3.06 -13.64
CA ARG A 441 -28.74 -2.45 -12.95
C ARG A 441 -28.35 -1.76 -11.64
N SER A 442 -27.12 -1.94 -11.16
CA SER A 442 -26.62 -1.27 -9.96
C SER A 442 -26.20 0.17 -10.25
N VAL A 443 -26.84 1.12 -9.58
CA VAL A 443 -26.51 2.56 -9.65
C VAL A 443 -25.14 2.84 -9.02
N GLU A 444 -24.78 2.18 -7.91
CA GLU A 444 -23.44 2.31 -7.29
C GLU A 444 -22.33 1.91 -8.29
N VAL A 445 -22.52 0.81 -9.02
CA VAL A 445 -21.55 0.32 -10.01
C VAL A 445 -21.45 1.25 -11.22
N ALA A 446 -22.58 1.75 -11.72
CA ALA A 446 -22.60 2.71 -12.83
C ALA A 446 -21.90 4.04 -12.48
N VAL A 447 -22.14 4.56 -11.27
CA VAL A 447 -21.48 5.78 -10.75
C VAL A 447 -19.97 5.54 -10.56
N LEU A 448 -19.57 4.41 -9.97
CA LEU A 448 -18.16 4.06 -9.82
C LEU A 448 -17.45 3.99 -11.19
N LEU A 449 -18.05 3.31 -12.17
CA LEU A 449 -17.47 3.21 -13.52
C LEU A 449 -17.29 4.58 -14.18
N ASN A 450 -18.27 5.47 -14.06
CA ASN A 450 -18.14 6.83 -14.58
C ASN A 450 -17.02 7.60 -13.88
N ASN A 451 -16.98 7.59 -12.55
CA ASN A 451 -15.96 8.29 -11.77
C ASN A 451 -14.56 7.74 -12.08
N VAL A 452 -14.38 6.42 -12.07
CA VAL A 452 -13.11 5.74 -12.39
C VAL A 452 -12.60 6.10 -13.79
N ARG A 453 -13.46 6.08 -14.81
CA ARG A 453 -13.10 6.49 -16.18
C ARG A 453 -12.74 7.97 -16.25
N MET A 454 -13.45 8.85 -15.55
CA MET A 454 -13.20 10.29 -15.56
C MET A 454 -11.92 10.67 -14.79
N VAL A 455 -11.64 10.01 -13.67
CA VAL A 455 -10.37 10.12 -12.91
C VAL A 455 -9.19 9.66 -13.75
N ALA A 456 -9.28 8.50 -14.42
CA ALA A 456 -8.24 8.01 -15.33
C ALA A 456 -8.00 8.97 -16.52
N ARG A 457 -9.06 9.51 -17.12
CA ARG A 457 -8.97 10.54 -18.20
C ARG A 457 -8.34 11.84 -17.70
N ALA A 458 -8.68 12.29 -16.50
CA ALA A 458 -8.11 13.47 -15.86
C ALA A 458 -6.60 13.30 -15.61
N ARG A 459 -6.18 12.12 -15.14
CA ARG A 459 -4.76 11.74 -15.00
C ARG A 459 -4.01 11.82 -16.32
N VAL A 460 -4.49 11.14 -17.36
CA VAL A 460 -3.82 11.11 -18.67
C VAL A 460 -3.69 12.52 -19.25
N ARG A 461 -4.78 13.31 -19.23
CA ARG A 461 -4.76 14.71 -19.66
C ARG A 461 -3.75 15.55 -18.87
N GLY A 462 -3.69 15.39 -17.55
CA GLY A 462 -2.72 16.08 -16.69
C GLY A 462 -1.28 15.69 -16.99
N ASN A 463 -1.01 14.40 -17.24
CA ASN A 463 0.31 13.90 -17.64
C ASN A 463 0.76 14.53 -18.96
N ASP A 464 -0.13 14.58 -19.97
CA ASP A 464 0.21 15.08 -21.29
C ASP A 464 0.36 16.61 -21.32
N LEU A 465 -0.42 17.35 -20.51
CA LEU A 465 -0.22 18.78 -20.26
C LEU A 465 1.09 19.04 -19.51
N PHE A 466 1.49 18.19 -18.57
CA PHE A 466 2.77 18.29 -17.86
C PHE A 466 3.97 18.07 -18.79
N LYS A 467 3.92 17.06 -19.68
CA LYS A 467 4.91 16.87 -20.76
C LYS A 467 4.98 18.05 -21.72
N SER A 468 3.86 18.77 -21.89
CA SER A 468 3.75 19.97 -22.72
C SER A 468 4.10 21.25 -21.96
N GLU A 469 4.70 21.15 -20.76
CA GLU A 469 5.07 22.24 -19.84
C GLU A 469 3.91 23.17 -19.40
N ARG A 470 2.66 22.81 -19.72
CA ARG A 470 1.44 23.58 -19.38
C ARG A 470 0.99 23.27 -17.96
N TYR A 471 1.89 23.52 -17.00
CA TYR A 471 1.76 23.11 -15.60
C TYR A 471 0.51 23.66 -14.91
N THR A 472 0.04 24.87 -15.26
CA THR A 472 -1.20 25.46 -14.74
C THR A 472 -2.45 24.67 -15.16
N GLU A 473 -2.53 24.27 -16.42
CA GLU A 473 -3.63 23.45 -16.94
C GLU A 473 -3.52 22.00 -16.47
N ALA A 474 -2.30 21.49 -16.27
CA ALA A 474 -2.07 20.21 -15.61
C ALA A 474 -2.56 20.22 -14.14
N CYS A 475 -2.28 21.29 -13.38
CA CYS A 475 -2.86 21.48 -12.04
C CYS A 475 -4.39 21.41 -12.06
N SER A 476 -5.03 22.11 -13.01
CA SER A 476 -6.48 22.06 -13.20
C SER A 476 -6.96 20.64 -13.55
N ALA A 477 -6.31 19.96 -14.50
CA ALA A 477 -6.68 18.61 -14.92
C ALA A 477 -6.60 17.58 -13.78
N TYR A 478 -5.54 17.59 -12.96
CA TYR A 478 -5.47 16.75 -11.76
C TYR A 478 -6.51 17.18 -10.71
N GLY A 479 -6.80 18.48 -10.60
CA GLY A 479 -7.90 19.01 -9.78
C GLY A 479 -9.28 18.49 -10.18
N GLU A 480 -9.58 18.36 -11.48
CA GLU A 480 -10.82 17.74 -11.97
C GLU A 480 -10.96 16.29 -11.47
N GLY A 481 -9.86 15.53 -11.51
CA GLY A 481 -9.82 14.15 -11.00
C GLY A 481 -10.00 14.08 -9.49
N LEU A 482 -9.32 14.95 -8.74
CA LEU A 482 -9.43 15.03 -7.27
C LEU A 482 -10.81 15.47 -6.76
N ARG A 483 -11.65 16.11 -7.59
CA ARG A 483 -13.07 16.34 -7.24
C ARG A 483 -13.94 15.08 -7.35
N LEU A 484 -13.47 14.04 -8.03
CA LEU A 484 -14.18 12.77 -8.22
C LEU A 484 -13.61 11.65 -7.33
N ASP A 485 -12.31 11.69 -7.05
CA ASP A 485 -11.62 10.86 -6.06
C ASP A 485 -10.75 11.74 -5.14
N PRO A 486 -11.31 12.32 -4.06
CA PRO A 486 -10.57 13.14 -3.10
C PRO A 486 -9.56 12.36 -2.24
N SER A 487 -9.45 11.03 -2.41
CA SER A 487 -8.54 10.17 -1.65
C SER A 487 -7.43 9.58 -2.52
N ASN A 488 -7.14 10.20 -3.68
CA ASN A 488 -6.13 9.70 -4.61
C ASN A 488 -4.73 10.28 -4.33
N SER A 489 -3.88 9.57 -3.59
CA SER A 489 -2.50 9.98 -3.27
C SER A 489 -1.67 10.33 -4.51
N VAL A 490 -1.86 9.59 -5.61
CA VAL A 490 -1.11 9.77 -6.87
C VAL A 490 -1.50 11.06 -7.58
N LEU A 491 -2.79 11.41 -7.65
CA LEU A 491 -3.21 12.69 -8.25
C LEU A 491 -2.70 13.89 -7.44
N TYR A 492 -2.70 13.81 -6.10
CA TYR A 492 -2.10 14.84 -5.24
C TYR A 492 -0.60 14.98 -5.52
N CYS A 493 0.16 13.89 -5.56
CA CYS A 493 1.60 13.93 -5.86
C CYS A 493 1.91 14.48 -7.26
N ASN A 494 1.08 14.15 -8.26
CA ASN A 494 1.21 14.70 -9.60
C ASN A 494 0.89 16.22 -9.64
N ARG A 495 -0.11 16.69 -8.89
CA ARG A 495 -0.43 18.12 -8.76
C ARG A 495 0.64 18.88 -7.97
N ALA A 496 1.23 18.28 -6.94
CA ALA A 496 2.39 18.81 -6.22
C ALA A 496 3.59 19.03 -7.17
N ALA A 497 3.85 18.08 -8.09
CA ALA A 497 4.91 18.23 -9.10
C ALA A 497 4.67 19.44 -10.04
N CYS A 498 3.43 19.70 -10.43
CA CYS A 498 3.07 20.92 -11.16
C CYS A 498 3.30 22.19 -10.34
N TRP A 499 2.86 22.24 -9.07
CA TRP A 499 3.09 23.39 -8.19
C TRP A 499 4.58 23.67 -7.97
N PHE A 500 5.40 22.62 -7.82
CA PHE A 500 6.85 22.73 -7.71
C PHE A 500 7.48 23.37 -8.96
N LYS A 501 7.12 22.91 -10.16
CA LYS A 501 7.58 23.51 -11.43
C LYS A 501 7.03 24.93 -11.66
N LEU A 502 5.92 25.30 -11.03
CA LEU A 502 5.36 26.66 -11.00
C LEU A 502 5.94 27.56 -9.89
N GLY A 503 6.92 27.09 -9.11
CA GLY A 503 7.51 27.84 -7.98
C GLY A 503 6.58 28.04 -6.78
N GLN A 504 5.42 27.37 -6.75
CA GLN A 504 4.42 27.49 -5.68
C GLN A 504 4.64 26.40 -4.62
N TRP A 505 5.81 26.45 -3.97
CA TRP A 505 6.32 25.39 -3.12
C TRP A 505 5.43 25.08 -1.90
N GLU A 506 4.76 26.07 -1.29
CA GLU A 506 3.76 25.85 -0.24
C GLU A 506 2.59 24.97 -0.71
N ARG A 507 2.09 25.18 -1.94
CA ARG A 507 1.00 24.36 -2.51
C ARG A 507 1.47 22.96 -2.86
N SER A 508 2.73 22.83 -3.27
CA SER A 508 3.39 21.53 -3.44
C SER A 508 3.50 20.76 -2.12
N ILE A 509 3.84 21.44 -1.02
CA ILE A 509 3.89 20.84 0.33
C ILE A 509 2.49 20.43 0.79
N GLU A 510 1.47 21.27 0.59
CA GLU A 510 0.10 20.94 0.98
C GLU A 510 -0.43 19.71 0.23
N ASP A 511 -0.31 19.67 -1.10
CA ASP A 511 -0.70 18.50 -1.89
C ASP A 511 0.13 17.25 -1.49
N SER A 512 1.42 17.41 -1.19
CA SER A 512 2.26 16.29 -0.71
C SER A 512 1.84 15.83 0.69
N ASN A 513 1.40 16.72 1.58
CA ASN A 513 0.85 16.37 2.89
C ASN A 513 -0.44 15.58 2.78
N GLN A 514 -1.36 15.97 1.87
CA GLN A 514 -2.58 15.20 1.61
C GLN A 514 -2.26 13.81 1.05
N ALA A 515 -1.34 13.71 0.10
CA ALA A 515 -0.87 12.43 -0.43
C ALA A 515 -0.28 11.51 0.66
N LEU A 516 0.47 12.07 1.62
CA LEU A 516 1.09 11.33 2.72
C LEU A 516 0.14 11.05 3.89
N HIS A 517 -0.94 11.82 4.04
CA HIS A 517 -2.02 11.49 4.98
C HIS A 517 -2.79 10.25 4.52
N ILE A 518 -2.99 10.10 3.21
CA ILE A 518 -3.60 8.93 2.57
C ILE A 518 -2.63 7.73 2.53
N GLN A 519 -1.36 7.97 2.25
CA GLN A 519 -0.35 6.91 2.07
C GLN A 519 1.00 7.33 2.68
N PRO A 520 1.23 7.07 3.99
CA PRO A 520 2.40 7.58 4.72
C PRO A 520 3.76 7.24 4.12
N ASN A 521 3.89 6.06 3.50
CA ASN A 521 5.15 5.58 2.92
C ASN A 521 5.28 5.92 1.42
N TYR A 522 4.51 6.87 0.89
CA TYR A 522 4.56 7.21 -0.54
C TYR A 522 5.82 8.01 -0.90
N THR A 523 6.88 7.29 -1.27
CA THR A 523 8.21 7.82 -1.62
C THR A 523 8.18 9.03 -2.57
N LYS A 524 7.34 9.00 -3.62
CA LYS A 524 7.22 10.12 -4.58
C LYS A 524 6.67 11.39 -3.93
N ALA A 525 5.72 11.27 -2.99
CA ALA A 525 5.19 12.43 -2.25
C ALA A 525 6.19 12.93 -1.18
N LEU A 526 6.91 12.04 -0.50
CA LEU A 526 8.03 12.42 0.39
C LEU A 526 9.10 13.21 -0.39
N LEU A 527 9.51 12.74 -1.58
CA LEU A 527 10.47 13.44 -2.45
C LEU A 527 9.99 14.84 -2.86
N ARG A 528 8.71 14.99 -3.21
CA ARG A 528 8.13 16.30 -3.55
C ARG A 528 8.06 17.24 -2.35
N ARG A 529 7.73 16.74 -1.16
CA ARG A 529 7.73 17.54 0.07
C ARG A 529 9.15 17.97 0.47
N ALA A 530 10.10 17.04 0.46
CA ALA A 530 11.51 17.30 0.78
C ALA A 530 12.13 18.36 -0.16
N ALA A 531 11.92 18.22 -1.48
CA ALA A 531 12.40 19.17 -2.47
C ALA A 531 11.74 20.55 -2.34
N SER A 532 10.45 20.60 -2.01
CA SER A 532 9.73 21.87 -1.80
C SER A 532 10.14 22.58 -0.51
N ASN A 533 10.38 21.83 0.57
CA ASN A 533 10.95 22.37 1.82
C ASN A 533 12.38 22.89 1.60
N ASN A 534 13.20 22.18 0.83
CA ASN A 534 14.54 22.60 0.44
C ASN A 534 14.54 23.95 -0.33
N LYS A 535 13.65 24.13 -1.31
CA LYS A 535 13.51 25.41 -2.03
C LYS A 535 12.90 26.55 -1.18
N LEU A 536 12.27 26.23 -0.05
CA LEU A 536 11.78 27.21 0.94
C LEU A 536 12.73 27.42 2.13
N GLU A 537 13.96 26.90 2.06
CA GLU A 537 14.96 26.95 3.13
C GLU A 537 14.50 26.33 4.47
N ARG A 538 13.48 25.46 4.43
CA ARG A 538 12.96 24.69 5.58
C ARG A 538 13.80 23.43 5.77
N TRP A 539 15.07 23.65 6.11
CA TRP A 539 16.10 22.60 6.10
C TRP A 539 15.82 21.48 7.10
N GLU A 540 15.22 21.77 8.26
CA GLU A 540 14.90 20.73 9.25
C GLU A 540 13.81 19.77 8.74
N GLU A 541 12.78 20.29 8.08
CA GLU A 541 11.70 19.50 7.48
C GLU A 541 12.21 18.69 6.28
N ALA A 542 13.05 19.30 5.45
CA ALA A 542 13.70 18.63 4.33
C ALA A 542 14.59 17.46 4.80
N VAL A 543 15.42 17.66 5.83
CA VAL A 543 16.27 16.59 6.40
C VAL A 543 15.41 15.46 6.98
N LYS A 544 14.34 15.76 7.73
CA LYS A 544 13.41 14.74 8.27
C LYS A 544 12.82 13.86 7.15
N ASP A 545 12.36 14.46 6.05
CA ASP A 545 11.80 13.72 4.91
C ASP A 545 12.87 12.90 4.17
N TYR A 546 14.06 13.47 3.92
CA TYR A 546 15.17 12.76 3.28
C TYR A 546 15.74 11.62 4.16
N GLU A 547 15.70 11.73 5.49
CA GLU A 547 16.07 10.62 6.39
C GLU A 547 15.09 9.45 6.34
N VAL A 548 13.80 9.69 6.13
CA VAL A 548 12.82 8.62 5.88
C VAL A 548 13.07 7.99 4.52
N LEU A 549 13.23 8.81 3.48
CA LEU A 549 13.55 8.33 2.12
C LEU A 549 14.83 7.48 2.09
N ARG A 550 15.86 7.83 2.84
CA ARG A 550 17.13 7.07 2.93
C ARG A 550 16.98 5.71 3.62
N ARG A 551 15.90 5.48 4.38
CA ARG A 551 15.58 4.17 5.00
C ARG A 551 14.82 3.27 4.01
N GLU A 552 13.87 3.85 3.28
CA GLU A 552 13.10 3.14 2.23
C GLU A 552 13.93 2.87 0.97
N LEU A 553 14.82 3.80 0.60
CA LEU A 553 15.67 3.78 -0.60
C LEU A 553 17.16 3.91 -0.21
N PRO A 554 17.77 2.90 0.45
CA PRO A 554 19.14 3.00 0.95
C PRO A 554 20.20 3.14 -0.15
N ASN A 555 19.92 2.62 -1.35
CA ASN A 555 20.85 2.61 -2.49
C ASN A 555 20.65 3.79 -3.47
N ASP A 556 19.81 4.76 -3.14
CA ASP A 556 19.52 5.92 -4.00
C ASP A 556 20.53 7.05 -3.75
N ASN A 557 21.25 7.45 -4.81
CA ASN A 557 22.29 8.47 -4.74
C ASN A 557 21.75 9.91 -4.84
N GLU A 558 20.61 10.16 -5.50
CA GLU A 558 20.00 11.51 -5.49
C GLU A 558 19.42 11.81 -4.11
N VAL A 559 18.84 10.80 -3.44
CA VAL A 559 18.40 10.92 -2.03
C VAL A 559 19.62 11.12 -1.11
N ALA A 560 20.74 10.46 -1.37
CA ALA A 560 21.98 10.64 -0.61
C ALA A 560 22.52 12.08 -0.72
N GLU A 561 22.62 12.59 -1.94
CA GLU A 561 23.12 13.93 -2.26
C GLU A 561 22.19 15.02 -1.72
N SER A 562 20.88 14.85 -1.92
CA SER A 562 19.87 15.80 -1.43
C SER A 562 19.81 15.86 0.10
N LEU A 563 19.94 14.72 0.78
CA LEU A 563 20.07 14.66 2.24
C LEU A 563 21.32 15.41 2.71
N PHE A 564 22.46 15.14 2.07
CA PHE A 564 23.73 15.77 2.40
C PHE A 564 23.68 17.30 2.21
N HIS A 565 23.15 17.78 1.08
CA HIS A 565 22.97 19.21 0.84
C HIS A 565 21.98 19.86 1.81
N ALA A 566 20.88 19.19 2.18
CA ALA A 566 19.95 19.69 3.19
C ALA A 566 20.60 19.77 4.59
N GLN A 567 21.44 18.80 4.97
CA GLN A 567 22.21 18.82 6.22
C GLN A 567 23.30 19.91 6.22
N VAL A 568 24.01 20.09 5.11
CA VAL A 568 24.99 21.18 4.90
C VAL A 568 24.33 22.55 5.03
N ALA A 569 23.18 22.74 4.39
CA ALA A 569 22.41 23.98 4.46
C ALA A 569 21.84 24.22 5.88
N LEU A 570 21.36 23.17 6.56
CA LEU A 570 20.90 23.26 7.96
C LEU A 570 22.02 23.75 8.89
N LYS A 571 23.20 23.13 8.84
CA LYS A 571 24.38 23.56 9.63
C LYS A 571 24.76 25.01 9.35
N LYS A 572 24.83 25.40 8.07
CA LYS A 572 25.11 26.78 7.65
C LYS A 572 24.06 27.76 8.17
N SER A 573 22.78 27.40 8.14
CA SER A 573 21.68 28.25 8.65
C SER A 573 21.72 28.45 10.17
N ARG A 574 22.30 27.51 10.91
CA ARG A 574 22.56 27.59 12.36
C ARG A 574 23.83 28.37 12.74
N GLY A 575 24.59 28.87 11.76
CA GLY A 575 25.87 29.54 11.99
C GLY A 575 27.04 28.60 12.31
N GLU A 576 26.90 27.29 12.07
CA GLU A 576 28.01 26.34 12.19
C GLU A 576 29.02 26.55 11.03
N GLU A 577 30.32 26.44 11.30
CA GLU A 577 31.37 26.63 10.30
C GLU A 577 31.45 25.45 9.30
N VAL A 578 30.69 25.55 8.21
CA VAL A 578 30.68 24.53 7.14
C VAL A 578 31.78 24.79 6.10
N TYR A 579 33.01 24.39 6.44
CA TYR A 579 34.12 24.38 5.49
C TYR A 579 34.12 23.13 4.58
N ASN A 580 34.09 23.34 3.26
CA ASN A 580 34.45 22.38 2.21
C ASN A 580 33.84 20.96 2.27
N LEU A 581 32.63 20.80 2.83
CA LEU A 581 31.89 19.55 2.77
C LEU A 581 31.43 19.25 1.32
N LYS A 582 32.26 18.51 0.58
CA LYS A 582 31.91 17.83 -0.69
C LYS A 582 31.06 16.58 -0.42
N PHE A 583 30.17 16.25 -1.35
CA PHE A 583 29.49 14.96 -1.38
C PHE A 583 30.43 13.90 -1.96
N GLY A 584 30.88 12.95 -1.13
CA GLY A 584 31.79 11.87 -1.50
C GLY A 584 31.10 10.71 -2.24
N GLY A 585 30.39 11.01 -3.33
CA GLY A 585 29.65 10.03 -4.13
C GLY A 585 30.51 9.21 -5.10
N GLU A 586 31.66 9.75 -5.51
CA GLU A 586 32.60 9.14 -6.46
C GLU A 586 34.01 9.07 -5.88
N VAL A 587 34.81 8.12 -6.40
CA VAL A 587 36.22 7.95 -6.01
C VAL A 587 37.10 8.82 -6.92
N GLU A 588 37.59 9.97 -6.43
CA GLU A 588 38.45 10.86 -7.22
C GLU A 588 39.81 10.21 -7.50
N GLU A 589 40.19 10.07 -8.77
CA GLU A 589 41.50 9.55 -9.16
C GLU A 589 42.56 10.66 -9.17
N VAL A 590 43.72 10.38 -8.57
CA VAL A 590 44.76 11.37 -8.27
C VAL A 590 46.08 10.97 -8.90
N SER A 591 46.50 11.75 -9.91
CA SER A 591 47.67 11.48 -10.77
C SER A 591 48.89 12.36 -10.46
N GLY A 592 48.79 13.30 -9.52
CA GLY A 592 49.86 14.26 -9.21
C GLY A 592 50.03 14.54 -7.71
N LEU A 593 51.28 14.81 -7.28
CA LEU A 593 51.60 15.11 -5.88
C LEU A 593 50.97 16.41 -5.36
N GLU A 594 50.78 17.40 -6.22
CA GLU A 594 50.11 18.66 -5.86
C GLU A 594 48.59 18.47 -5.73
N GLN A 595 47.97 17.75 -6.67
CA GLN A 595 46.57 17.32 -6.59
C GLN A 595 46.31 16.50 -5.31
N PHE A 596 47.19 15.53 -5.01
CA PHE A 596 47.13 14.74 -3.79
C PHE A 596 47.19 15.59 -2.53
N ARG A 597 48.17 16.49 -2.42
CA ARG A 597 48.34 17.39 -1.28
C ARG A 597 47.14 18.33 -1.13
N ALA A 598 46.60 18.86 -2.22
CA ALA A 598 45.40 19.69 -2.20
C ALA A 598 44.18 18.89 -1.69
N ALA A 599 43.97 17.68 -2.20
CA ALA A 599 42.84 16.82 -1.84
C ALA A 599 42.86 16.39 -0.37
N ILE A 600 43.99 15.89 0.16
CA ILE A 600 44.07 15.50 1.59
C ILE A 600 44.00 16.70 2.55
N SER A 601 44.36 17.90 2.07
CA SER A 601 44.29 19.15 2.85
C SER A 601 42.89 19.76 2.88
N LEU A 602 41.91 19.18 2.18
CA LEU A 602 40.52 19.58 2.32
C LEU A 602 40.03 19.30 3.76
N PRO A 603 39.29 20.23 4.38
CA PRO A 603 38.50 19.97 5.58
C PRO A 603 37.58 18.77 5.41
N GLY A 604 37.47 17.94 6.45
CA GLY A 604 36.73 16.68 6.42
C GLY A 604 37.64 15.47 6.56
N VAL A 605 37.16 14.31 6.12
CA VAL A 605 37.87 13.02 6.17
C VAL A 605 38.07 12.49 4.76
N CYS A 606 39.30 12.09 4.43
CA CYS A 606 39.64 11.49 3.14
C CYS A 606 40.19 10.07 3.34
N LEU A 607 39.62 9.08 2.65
CA LEU A 607 40.19 7.73 2.53
C LEU A 607 40.95 7.62 1.21
N VAL A 608 42.26 7.43 1.28
CA VAL A 608 43.10 7.18 0.10
C VAL A 608 43.31 5.67 -0.05
N HIS A 609 42.90 5.12 -1.20
CA HIS A 609 43.29 3.79 -1.67
C HIS A 609 44.54 3.91 -2.54
N PHE A 610 45.66 3.37 -2.05
CA PHE A 610 46.86 3.17 -2.84
C PHE A 610 46.82 1.77 -3.46
N GLU A 611 46.72 1.72 -4.79
CA GLU A 611 46.66 0.49 -5.56
C GLU A 611 47.72 0.43 -6.66
N VAL A 612 47.72 -0.69 -7.37
CA VAL A 612 48.56 -0.98 -8.53
C VAL A 612 47.73 -1.84 -9.49
N ALA A 613 47.54 -1.39 -10.73
CA ALA A 613 46.75 -2.06 -11.76
C ALA A 613 47.23 -3.48 -12.10
N SER A 614 48.48 -3.85 -11.78
CA SER A 614 49.00 -5.22 -11.93
C SER A 614 48.63 -6.18 -10.79
N ASN A 615 48.20 -5.67 -9.61
CA ASN A 615 47.98 -6.47 -8.39
C ASN A 615 46.57 -7.10 -8.31
N SER A 616 46.50 -8.37 -7.92
CA SER A 616 45.25 -9.15 -7.82
C SER A 616 44.40 -8.86 -6.57
N GLN A 617 45.01 -8.48 -5.45
CA GLN A 617 44.27 -8.08 -4.23
C GLN A 617 43.63 -6.70 -4.41
N CYS A 618 44.31 -5.77 -5.09
CA CYS A 618 43.72 -4.49 -5.49
C CYS A 618 42.42 -4.70 -6.27
N LYS A 619 42.46 -5.50 -7.35
CA LYS A 619 41.29 -5.84 -8.18
C LYS A 619 40.14 -6.51 -7.41
N GLN A 620 40.42 -7.17 -6.28
CA GLN A 620 39.38 -7.76 -5.42
C GLN A 620 38.80 -6.78 -4.39
N ILE A 621 39.45 -5.64 -4.12
CA ILE A 621 39.01 -4.67 -3.13
C ILE A 621 38.47 -3.36 -3.73
N SER A 622 38.94 -2.89 -4.90
CA SER A 622 38.45 -1.63 -5.50
C SER A 622 36.91 -1.59 -5.67
N PRO A 623 36.22 -2.64 -6.18
CA PRO A 623 34.74 -2.66 -6.23
C PRO A 623 34.05 -2.55 -4.87
N PHE A 624 34.74 -2.92 -3.78
CA PHE A 624 34.26 -2.75 -2.42
C PHE A 624 34.54 -1.34 -1.88
N VAL A 625 35.60 -0.67 -2.35
CA VAL A 625 35.83 0.77 -2.10
C VAL A 625 34.72 1.60 -2.75
N ASP A 626 34.36 1.30 -4.00
CA ASP A 626 33.25 1.94 -4.71
C ASP A 626 31.91 1.75 -3.96
N THR A 627 31.68 0.53 -3.45
CA THR A 627 30.53 0.19 -2.59
C THR A 627 30.53 0.96 -1.26
N LEU A 628 31.72 1.25 -0.69
CA LEU A 628 31.85 2.07 0.52
C LEU A 628 31.63 3.57 0.23
N CYS A 629 31.99 4.04 -0.98
CA CYS A 629 31.79 5.43 -1.41
C CYS A 629 30.31 5.82 -1.35
N GLY A 630 29.44 5.09 -2.07
CA GLY A 630 27.98 5.33 -2.04
C GLY A 630 27.33 5.12 -0.65
N ARG A 631 27.96 4.32 0.22
CA ARG A 631 27.51 4.06 1.59
C ARG A 631 27.92 5.16 2.58
N TYR A 632 29.05 5.84 2.35
CA TYR A 632 29.66 6.81 3.25
C TYR A 632 30.03 8.14 2.57
N PRO A 633 29.09 8.86 1.93
CA PRO A 633 29.37 10.10 1.19
C PRO A 633 29.79 11.31 2.06
N SER A 634 29.96 11.13 3.38
CA SER A 634 30.62 12.11 4.27
C SER A 634 32.15 12.01 4.25
N ILE A 635 32.71 11.04 3.54
CA ILE A 635 34.15 10.80 3.37
C ILE A 635 34.51 10.98 1.90
N ASN A 636 35.57 11.72 1.60
CA ASN A 636 36.12 11.77 0.24
C ASN A 636 36.93 10.48 -0.01
N PHE A 637 36.58 9.72 -1.05
CA PHE A 637 37.36 8.55 -1.46
C PHE A 637 38.32 8.97 -2.57
N LEU A 638 39.62 8.70 -2.39
CA LEU A 638 40.68 9.05 -3.34
C LEU A 638 41.39 7.78 -3.81
N LYS A 639 41.67 7.67 -5.10
CA LYS A 639 42.41 6.54 -5.71
C LYS A 639 43.77 7.02 -6.23
N VAL A 640 44.83 6.28 -5.93
CA VAL A 640 46.21 6.55 -6.38
C VAL A 640 46.82 5.25 -6.90
N ASP A 641 47.10 5.15 -8.20
CA ASP A 641 47.96 4.07 -8.72
C ASP A 641 49.44 4.44 -8.49
N ILE A 642 50.19 3.53 -7.87
CA ILE A 642 51.61 3.73 -7.54
C ILE A 642 52.54 3.62 -8.76
N GLU A 643 52.18 2.85 -9.80
CA GLU A 643 53.00 2.71 -11.00
C GLU A 643 53.02 4.04 -11.79
N GLU A 644 51.87 4.71 -11.90
CA GLU A 644 51.75 6.06 -12.48
C GLU A 644 52.26 7.14 -11.53
N SER A 645 51.74 7.20 -10.30
CA SER A 645 51.96 8.29 -9.35
C SER A 645 53.12 8.03 -8.36
N ARG A 646 54.26 7.56 -8.87
CA ARG A 646 55.47 7.25 -8.07
C ARG A 646 55.90 8.36 -7.11
N ALA A 647 55.70 9.63 -7.47
CA ALA A 647 56.00 10.78 -6.61
C ALA A 647 55.13 10.80 -5.32
N VAL A 648 53.85 10.43 -5.42
CA VAL A 648 52.93 10.34 -4.28
C VAL A 648 53.33 9.18 -3.38
N ALA A 649 53.53 7.99 -3.96
CA ALA A 649 53.94 6.81 -3.21
C ALA A 649 55.26 7.00 -2.45
N THR A 650 56.21 7.71 -3.06
CA THR A 650 57.50 8.06 -2.43
C THR A 650 57.31 9.05 -1.28
N ALA A 651 56.55 10.12 -1.49
CA ALA A 651 56.27 11.12 -0.44
C ALA A 651 55.54 10.52 0.77
N GLU A 652 54.67 9.53 0.54
CA GLU A 652 53.92 8.82 1.59
C GLU A 652 54.57 7.51 2.06
N ASN A 653 55.75 7.14 1.58
CA ASN A 653 56.46 5.89 1.90
C ASN A 653 55.64 4.59 1.69
N VAL A 654 54.69 4.58 0.74
CA VAL A 654 53.89 3.37 0.46
C VAL A 654 54.71 2.38 -0.37
N ARG A 655 54.96 1.19 0.20
CA ARG A 655 55.76 0.11 -0.44
C ARG A 655 55.01 -1.21 -0.61
N ILE A 656 53.79 -1.32 -0.09
CA ILE A 656 52.95 -2.52 -0.09
C ILE A 656 51.55 -2.09 -0.55
N VAL A 657 50.88 -2.93 -1.33
CA VAL A 657 49.53 -2.66 -1.88
C VAL A 657 48.64 -3.91 -1.85
N PRO A 658 47.31 -3.76 -1.64
CA PRO A 658 46.59 -2.51 -1.41
C PRO A 658 46.88 -1.91 -0.03
N THR A 659 47.06 -0.59 0.04
CA THR A 659 47.22 0.15 1.31
C THR A 659 46.22 1.29 1.38
N PHE A 660 45.60 1.46 2.55
CA PHE A 660 44.62 2.50 2.80
C PHE A 660 45.12 3.48 3.85
N LYS A 661 44.93 4.78 3.62
CA LYS A 661 45.25 5.84 4.59
C LYS A 661 44.05 6.74 4.80
N ILE A 662 43.79 7.08 6.05
CA ILE A 662 42.72 8.01 6.44
C ILE A 662 43.37 9.30 6.90
N TYR A 663 42.97 10.41 6.28
CA TYR A 663 43.36 11.76 6.63
C TYR A 663 42.16 12.51 7.21
N LYS A 664 42.40 13.39 8.19
CA LYS A 664 41.42 14.33 8.71
C LYS A 664 42.07 15.72 8.73
N ASN A 665 41.51 16.66 7.97
CA ASN A 665 42.03 18.04 7.82
C ASN A 665 43.57 18.06 7.55
N GLY A 666 44.03 17.42 6.48
CA GLY A 666 45.47 17.31 6.14
C GLY A 666 46.30 16.34 6.99
N SER A 667 45.86 15.98 8.19
CA SER A 667 46.61 15.12 9.12
C SER A 667 46.28 13.65 8.91
N ARG A 668 47.29 12.79 8.73
CA ARG A 668 47.11 11.32 8.62
C ARG A 668 46.73 10.73 9.98
N VAL A 669 45.50 10.23 10.12
CA VAL A 669 44.97 9.67 11.38
C VAL A 669 44.99 8.14 11.44
N LYS A 670 45.05 7.45 10.29
CA LYS A 670 45.16 5.98 10.25
C LYS A 670 45.85 5.50 8.97
N GLU A 671 46.50 4.35 9.07
CA GLU A 671 47.11 3.61 7.96
C GLU A 671 46.76 2.11 8.13
N ILE A 672 46.41 1.44 7.03
CA ILE A 672 45.95 0.05 7.03
C ILE A 672 46.50 -0.64 5.78
N VAL A 673 47.45 -1.55 5.97
CA VAL A 673 48.09 -2.32 4.89
C VAL A 673 47.34 -3.64 4.70
N CYS A 674 47.01 -3.99 3.45
CA CYS A 674 46.32 -5.22 3.05
C CYS A 674 45.07 -5.58 3.90
N PRO A 675 44.09 -4.67 4.09
CA PRO A 675 42.95 -4.91 4.97
C PRO A 675 41.99 -5.98 4.47
N SER A 676 41.32 -6.66 5.40
CA SER A 676 40.05 -7.34 5.10
C SER A 676 38.94 -6.31 4.88
N ARG A 677 37.92 -6.67 4.09
CA ARG A 677 36.74 -5.83 3.82
C ARG A 677 36.07 -5.33 5.11
N GLU A 678 35.92 -6.21 6.09
CA GLU A 678 35.34 -5.92 7.42
C GLU A 678 36.17 -4.87 8.19
N MET A 679 37.50 -4.99 8.18
CA MET A 679 38.39 -4.06 8.88
C MET A 679 38.44 -2.68 8.21
N LEU A 680 38.30 -2.63 6.89
CA LEU A 680 38.16 -1.39 6.13
C LEU A 680 36.83 -0.70 6.46
N GLU A 681 35.70 -1.41 6.35
CA GLU A 681 34.36 -0.85 6.64
C GLU A 681 34.23 -0.36 8.09
N HIS A 682 34.70 -1.14 9.08
CA HIS A 682 34.73 -0.68 10.48
C HIS A 682 35.61 0.57 10.66
N SER A 683 36.68 0.72 9.87
CA SER A 683 37.53 1.91 9.94
C SER A 683 36.84 3.12 9.31
N VAL A 684 36.25 2.98 8.13
CA VAL A 684 35.48 4.04 7.45
C VAL A 684 34.33 4.52 8.35
N ARG A 685 33.53 3.58 8.89
CA ARG A 685 32.42 3.87 9.81
C ARG A 685 32.83 4.58 11.12
N HIS A 686 34.08 4.44 11.56
CA HIS A 686 34.58 5.12 12.76
C HIS A 686 34.90 6.60 12.51
N TYR A 687 35.22 7.00 11.27
CA TYR A 687 35.55 8.38 10.90
C TYR A 687 34.47 9.06 10.05
N SER A 688 33.32 8.42 9.80
CA SER A 688 32.21 8.97 9.00
C SER A 688 31.26 9.89 9.77
N PHE A 689 31.57 10.20 11.03
CA PHE A 689 30.77 10.97 12.00
C PHE A 689 31.63 12.07 12.65
#